data_AF-A0A1W9KQI0-F1
#
_entry.id   AF-A0A1W9KQI0-F1
#
_cell.length_a   1.000
_cell.length_b   1.000
_cell.length_c   1.000
_cell.angle_alpha   90.00
_cell.angle_beta   90.00
_cell.angle_gamma   90.00
#
_symmetry.space_group_name_H-M   'P 1'
#
loop_
_entity.id
_entity.type
_entity.pdbx_description
1 polymer ?
#
loop_
_entity_poly.entity_id
_entity_poly.type
_entity_poly.pdbx_seq_one_letter_code
_entity_poly.pdbx_strand_id
1 'polypeptide(L)'
;MTERNVAQEKLQLAASVFAHAREAITITDAQANIIDINDAFTRITGYSREEVIGQNQRILQSGRQDKAFYAAMWNALTLQGHWSGEVWNRRKGGEVYPELMTISAVRDAQSQTLRYVGLFSDISAIKAYESQLERIAHFDSLTSLPNRVLLTDRLQQALVQAQRRQQKLALAYLDLDGFKAINDHHGHQTGDQVLITLARRMKEALREGDTMARIGGDEFVAVLIDLQDTQASLPLLNRLLAAAAEPVQVGELTLQVSASLGVTFYPQAQDLDADQLLRQADQAMYQAKQAGKNRYHLFDAAQDSSVRSHHESLARIRLALENHEFVLHYQPKVNMHNGQVTGAEALIRWQHPDKGLLAPALFLPVIEDETLAVDVGEWVIDTALTQMEVWHATGLDLPVSVNIGARQLQQANFVARLQATLTHHPQAQPGCIELEVLETSALADMAQVSQVMEDCAKMGVRFALDDFGTGYSSLTYLKRLPVTLLKIDQSFVRDMLDDADDLAILQGVIGLAAAFQREVIAEGVETVAHGTALLQLGCELGQGYGIARPMPADQMPGWVAAWRTPPAWASCQQISPDNQWVLNATVEHRAWVLAQEHYIKGECAAPPPLDPHLCRFGLWLEAERRAGRGDQPGINATNALHEQIHTLADELCQRFKDGRAAESVSRLGELHRLRDALLAQMKALETSRSNGG
;
A
#
# COMPACT_ATOMS: atom_id res chain seq x y z
N MET A 1 8.66 23.77 87.00
CA MET A 1 8.05 24.65 85.99
C MET A 1 6.61 24.91 86.42
N THR A 2 6.28 26.17 86.71
CA THR A 2 4.98 26.62 87.23
C THR A 2 3.95 26.78 86.11
N GLU A 3 2.68 26.46 86.36
CA GLU A 3 1.55 26.52 85.42
C GLU A 3 1.45 27.83 84.62
N ARG A 4 1.94 28.93 85.20
CA ARG A 4 2.00 30.26 84.57
C ARG A 4 2.93 30.31 83.36
N ASN A 5 4.06 29.61 83.38
CA ASN A 5 5.00 29.56 82.25
C ASN A 5 4.38 28.77 81.08
N VAL A 6 3.67 27.68 81.37
CA VAL A 6 2.99 26.86 80.35
C VAL A 6 1.84 27.64 79.70
N ALA A 7 1.08 28.43 80.46
CA ALA A 7 0.03 29.28 79.92
C ALA A 7 0.58 30.41 79.03
N GLN A 8 1.70 31.01 79.43
CA GLN A 8 2.35 32.08 78.68
C GLN A 8 3.00 31.57 77.38
N GLU A 9 3.63 30.40 77.41
CA GLU A 9 4.15 29.73 76.20
C GLU A 9 3.01 29.38 75.22
N LYS A 10 1.88 28.87 75.71
CA LYS A 10 0.70 28.58 74.87
C LYS A 10 0.11 29.86 74.23
N LEU A 11 0.05 30.96 74.97
CA LEU A 11 -0.39 32.26 74.45
C LEU A 11 0.56 32.81 73.37
N GLN A 12 1.87 32.72 73.60
CA GLN A 12 2.86 33.14 72.60
C GLN A 12 2.80 32.28 71.33
N LEU A 13 2.62 30.96 71.47
CA LEU A 13 2.46 30.06 70.34
C LEU A 13 1.19 30.37 69.53
N ALA A 14 0.04 30.57 70.21
CA ALA A 14 -1.21 30.92 69.55
C ALA A 14 -1.14 32.29 68.83
N ALA A 15 -0.51 33.28 69.44
CA ALA A 15 -0.29 34.59 68.83
C ALA A 15 0.64 34.51 67.62
N SER A 16 1.67 33.67 67.68
CA SER A 16 2.59 33.43 66.55
C SER A 16 1.88 32.75 65.37
N VAL A 17 1.04 31.74 65.64
CA VAL A 17 0.21 31.08 64.61
C VAL A 17 -0.77 32.07 63.99
N PHE A 18 -1.42 32.93 64.78
CA PHE A 18 -2.32 33.95 64.28
C PHE A 18 -1.61 34.94 63.36
N ALA A 19 -0.48 35.52 63.81
CA ALA A 19 0.27 36.53 63.07
C ALA A 19 0.87 35.99 61.76
N HIS A 20 1.44 34.79 61.78
CA HIS A 20 2.20 34.24 60.65
C HIS A 20 1.43 33.22 59.80
N ALA A 21 0.13 33.02 60.07
CA ALA A 21 -0.72 32.22 59.18
C ALA A 21 -0.70 32.80 57.76
N ARG A 22 -0.67 31.89 56.78
CA ARG A 22 -0.72 32.27 55.35
C ARG A 22 -2.11 32.76 54.93
N GLU A 23 -3.14 32.20 55.53
CA GLU A 23 -4.54 32.58 55.31
C GLU A 23 -4.88 33.84 56.13
N ALA A 24 -5.73 34.70 55.57
CA ALA A 24 -6.24 35.86 56.28
C ALA A 24 -7.18 35.39 57.39
N ILE A 25 -6.92 35.83 58.62
CA ILE A 25 -7.76 35.54 59.78
C ILE A 25 -8.39 36.85 60.23
N THR A 26 -9.70 36.84 60.44
CA THR A 26 -10.49 37.96 60.95
C THR A 26 -11.28 37.48 62.16
N ILE A 27 -11.21 38.22 63.27
CA ILE A 27 -12.02 37.97 64.46
C ILE A 27 -13.01 39.11 64.61
N THR A 28 -14.28 38.81 64.81
CA THR A 28 -15.34 39.82 64.98
C THR A 28 -16.14 39.62 66.27
N ASP A 29 -16.89 40.66 66.64
CA ASP A 29 -17.96 40.55 67.64
C ASP A 29 -19.21 39.83 67.05
N ALA A 30 -20.24 39.65 67.88
CA ALA A 30 -21.49 39.03 67.46
C ALA A 30 -22.25 39.83 66.37
N GLN A 31 -21.92 41.10 66.15
CA GLN A 31 -22.48 41.99 65.13
C GLN A 31 -21.60 42.06 63.86
N ALA A 32 -20.55 41.24 63.79
CA ALA A 32 -19.58 41.19 62.70
C ALA A 32 -18.70 42.44 62.55
N ASN A 33 -18.52 43.22 63.62
CA ASN A 33 -17.51 44.28 63.65
C ASN A 33 -16.15 43.66 64.00
N ILE A 34 -15.11 44.07 63.28
CA ILE A 34 -13.78 43.48 63.34
C ILE A 34 -13.10 43.89 64.66
N ILE A 35 -12.76 42.88 65.45
CA ILE A 35 -12.00 42.99 66.70
C ILE A 35 -10.50 42.86 66.41
N ASP A 36 -10.12 41.93 65.54
CA ASP A 36 -8.72 41.73 65.19
C ASP A 36 -8.54 41.10 63.81
N ILE A 37 -7.35 41.31 63.24
CA ILE A 37 -6.90 40.71 61.97
C ILE A 37 -5.44 40.30 62.06
N ASN A 38 -5.02 39.36 61.23
CA ASN A 38 -3.59 39.04 61.05
C ASN A 38 -2.96 39.75 59.84
N ASP A 39 -1.64 39.59 59.71
CA ASP A 39 -0.86 40.22 58.62
C ASP A 39 -1.33 39.77 57.21
N ALA A 40 -1.85 38.55 57.10
CA ALA A 40 -2.39 38.03 55.84
C ALA A 40 -3.65 38.76 55.37
N PHE A 41 -4.54 39.17 56.28
CA PHE A 41 -5.69 40.01 55.93
C PHE A 41 -5.25 41.32 55.29
N THR A 42 -4.29 42.02 55.89
CA THR A 42 -3.79 43.29 55.35
C THR A 42 -3.13 43.10 54.00
N ARG A 43 -2.31 42.05 53.83
CA ARG A 43 -1.67 41.73 52.56
C ARG A 43 -2.67 41.44 51.45
N ILE A 44 -3.75 40.71 51.73
CA ILE A 44 -4.76 40.34 50.71
C ILE A 44 -5.70 41.52 50.43
N THR A 45 -6.24 42.17 51.45
CA THR A 45 -7.32 43.17 51.25
C THR A 45 -6.78 44.57 50.97
N GLY A 46 -5.53 44.85 51.36
CA GLY A 46 -4.90 46.17 51.30
C GLY A 46 -5.29 47.12 52.43
N TYR A 47 -6.11 46.68 53.39
CA TYR A 47 -6.49 47.49 54.55
C TYR A 47 -5.57 47.23 55.76
N SER A 48 -5.09 48.28 56.41
CA SER A 48 -4.32 48.14 57.64
C SER A 48 -5.23 47.81 58.83
N ARG A 49 -4.64 47.27 59.90
CA ARG A 49 -5.37 46.95 61.14
C ARG A 49 -6.09 48.18 61.69
N GLU A 50 -5.40 49.31 61.78
CA GLU A 50 -5.95 50.56 62.30
C GLU A 50 -7.18 51.05 61.52
N GLU A 51 -7.26 50.72 60.22
CA GLU A 51 -8.37 51.12 59.35
C GLU A 51 -9.61 50.25 59.53
N VAL A 52 -9.44 48.98 59.94
CA VAL A 52 -10.54 48.00 59.97
C VAL A 52 -11.04 47.66 61.36
N ILE A 53 -10.25 47.91 62.42
CA ILE A 53 -10.74 47.69 63.79
C ILE A 53 -12.01 48.52 64.04
N GLY A 54 -13.06 47.86 64.52
CA GLY A 54 -14.38 48.45 64.77
C GLY A 54 -15.25 48.62 63.52
N GLN A 55 -14.71 48.41 62.31
CA GLN A 55 -15.49 48.40 61.08
C GLN A 55 -16.21 47.07 60.90
N ASN A 56 -17.31 47.09 60.15
CA ASN A 56 -18.03 45.86 59.82
C ASN A 56 -17.44 45.18 58.57
N GLN A 57 -17.40 43.85 58.55
CA GLN A 57 -16.85 43.06 57.44
C GLN A 57 -17.44 43.41 56.05
N ARG A 58 -18.64 43.99 55.99
CA ARG A 58 -19.27 44.47 54.75
C ARG A 58 -18.44 45.50 53.98
N ILE A 59 -17.41 46.11 54.59
CA ILE A 59 -16.48 47.00 53.90
C ILE A 59 -15.79 46.34 52.68
N LEU A 60 -15.66 45.01 52.68
CA LEU A 60 -15.08 44.24 51.58
C LEU A 60 -16.08 43.88 50.47
N GLN A 61 -17.36 44.20 50.61
CA GLN A 61 -18.40 43.73 49.70
C GLN A 61 -18.21 44.24 48.25
N SER A 62 -18.16 43.32 47.28
CA SER A 62 -17.99 43.69 45.86
C SER A 62 -19.28 44.09 45.14
N GLY A 63 -20.42 43.58 45.62
CA GLY A 63 -21.73 43.69 44.96
C GLY A 63 -22.03 42.59 43.93
N ARG A 64 -21.15 41.60 43.73
CA ARG A 64 -21.40 40.48 42.80
C ARG A 64 -22.39 39.44 43.34
N GLN A 65 -22.48 39.27 44.65
CA GLN A 65 -23.45 38.38 45.28
C GLN A 65 -24.73 39.14 45.63
N ASP A 66 -25.85 38.45 45.47
CA ASP A 66 -27.17 38.97 45.78
C ASP A 66 -27.49 38.92 47.28
N LYS A 67 -28.63 39.49 47.66
CA LYS A 67 -29.09 39.50 49.06
C LYS A 67 -29.44 38.10 49.57
N ALA A 68 -29.88 37.20 48.68
CA ALA A 68 -30.27 35.84 49.04
C ALA A 68 -29.06 35.01 49.51
N PHE A 69 -27.92 35.18 48.85
CA PHE A 69 -26.64 34.59 49.22
C PHE A 69 -26.24 34.95 50.65
N TYR A 70 -26.21 36.24 50.99
CA TYR A 70 -25.83 36.68 52.34
C TYR A 70 -26.85 36.23 53.40
N ALA A 71 -28.14 36.21 53.08
CA ALA A 71 -29.16 35.68 54.00
C ALA A 71 -28.95 34.18 54.29
N ALA A 72 -28.63 33.38 53.27
CA ALA A 72 -28.32 31.97 53.43
C ALA A 72 -27.05 31.74 54.27
N MET A 73 -26.00 32.54 54.03
CA MET A 73 -24.76 32.52 54.82
C MET A 73 -25.03 32.80 56.30
N TRP A 74 -25.76 33.87 56.61
CA TRP A 74 -26.08 34.24 57.99
C TRP A 74 -26.98 33.22 58.69
N ASN A 75 -27.93 32.62 57.96
CA ASN A 75 -28.74 31.52 58.48
C ASN A 75 -27.88 30.31 58.85
N ALA A 76 -26.94 29.90 57.99
CA ALA A 76 -26.01 28.81 58.27
C ALA A 76 -25.15 29.11 59.50
N LEU A 77 -24.62 30.32 59.62
CA LEU A 77 -23.83 30.73 60.79
C LEU A 77 -24.64 30.72 62.09
N THR A 78 -25.89 31.16 62.03
CA THR A 78 -26.76 31.22 63.21
C THR A 78 -27.20 29.83 63.65
N LEU A 79 -27.58 28.96 62.72
CA LEU A 79 -28.14 27.63 63.00
C LEU A 79 -27.07 26.55 63.20
N GLN A 80 -26.04 26.53 62.36
CA GLN A 80 -25.02 25.47 62.30
C GLN A 80 -23.70 25.90 62.94
N GLY A 81 -23.49 27.21 63.12
CA GLY A 81 -22.27 27.74 63.72
C GLY A 81 -21.06 27.75 62.77
N HIS A 82 -21.22 27.36 61.51
CA HIS A 82 -20.16 27.44 60.52
C HIS A 82 -20.73 27.72 59.11
N TRP A 83 -19.90 28.30 58.24
CA TRP A 83 -20.19 28.49 56.82
C TRP A 83 -18.89 28.42 56.01
N SER A 84 -18.96 27.90 54.79
CA SER A 84 -17.83 27.88 53.86
C SER A 84 -18.33 28.11 52.44
N GLY A 85 -17.62 28.91 51.65
CA GLY A 85 -17.97 29.15 50.25
C GLY A 85 -17.08 30.17 49.56
N GLU A 86 -17.28 30.31 48.24
CA GLU A 86 -16.60 31.33 47.44
C GLU A 86 -17.33 32.67 47.54
N VAL A 87 -16.56 33.75 47.75
CA VAL A 87 -17.05 35.12 47.84
C VAL A 87 -16.21 36.01 46.92
N TRP A 88 -16.86 36.79 46.06
CA TRP A 88 -16.24 37.92 45.39
C TRP A 88 -16.23 39.14 46.33
N ASN A 89 -15.06 39.57 46.74
CA ASN A 89 -14.84 40.76 47.54
C ASN A 89 -14.07 41.83 46.76
N ARG A 90 -13.94 43.00 47.36
CA ARG A 90 -13.28 44.17 46.79
C ARG A 90 -12.16 44.63 47.72
N ARG A 91 -10.96 44.76 47.17
CA ARG A 91 -9.81 45.31 47.89
C ARG A 91 -9.97 46.82 48.09
N LYS A 92 -9.18 47.41 48.97
CA LYS A 92 -9.10 48.86 49.19
C LYS A 92 -8.90 49.66 47.89
N GLY A 93 -8.11 49.12 46.97
CA GLY A 93 -7.85 49.73 45.65
C GLY A 93 -8.98 49.62 44.63
N GLY A 94 -10.09 48.97 44.96
CA GLY A 94 -11.27 48.82 44.09
C GLY A 94 -11.29 47.56 43.22
N GLU A 95 -10.18 46.82 43.14
CA GLU A 95 -10.08 45.51 42.45
C GLU A 95 -11.05 44.49 43.07
N VAL A 96 -11.81 43.78 42.23
CA VAL A 96 -12.71 42.70 42.63
C VAL A 96 -11.97 41.37 42.49
N TYR A 97 -11.97 40.56 43.55
CA TYR A 97 -11.22 39.31 43.63
C TYR A 97 -12.05 38.21 44.30
N PRO A 98 -11.82 36.92 43.99
CA PRO A 98 -12.49 35.81 44.64
C PRO A 98 -11.69 35.38 45.86
N GLU A 99 -12.39 35.10 46.94
CA GLU A 99 -11.84 34.44 48.10
C GLU A 99 -12.63 33.16 48.40
N LEU A 100 -11.93 32.14 48.86
CA LEU A 100 -12.56 31.01 49.52
C LEU A 100 -12.59 31.34 51.01
N MET A 101 -13.79 31.48 51.58
CA MET A 101 -13.99 31.95 52.95
C MET A 101 -14.66 30.88 53.78
N THR A 102 -14.12 30.64 54.98
CA THR A 102 -14.73 29.85 56.05
C THR A 102 -15.00 30.75 57.25
N ILE A 103 -16.20 30.69 57.81
CA ILE A 103 -16.59 31.46 58.99
C ILE A 103 -17.07 30.48 60.06
N SER A 104 -16.55 30.61 61.27
CA SER A 104 -16.95 29.80 62.44
C SER A 104 -17.44 30.69 63.58
N ALA A 105 -18.56 30.33 64.19
CA ALA A 105 -19.12 30.99 65.35
C ALA A 105 -18.50 30.43 66.65
N VAL A 106 -17.92 31.30 67.46
CA VAL A 106 -17.43 30.98 68.80
C VAL A 106 -18.52 31.35 69.80
N ARG A 107 -19.00 30.36 70.56
CA ARG A 107 -20.13 30.51 71.48
C ARG A 107 -19.68 30.45 72.94
N ASP A 108 -20.43 31.09 73.83
CA ASP A 108 -20.24 30.99 75.28
C ASP A 108 -20.86 29.71 75.86
N ALA A 109 -20.76 29.54 77.19
CA ALA A 109 -21.31 28.39 77.91
C ALA A 109 -22.86 28.31 77.84
N GLN A 110 -23.53 29.38 77.43
CA GLN A 110 -24.97 29.49 77.23
C GLN A 110 -25.36 29.36 75.74
N SER A 111 -24.44 28.94 74.88
CA SER A 111 -24.61 28.78 73.43
C SER A 111 -24.91 30.09 72.66
N GLN A 112 -24.72 31.25 73.28
CA GLN A 112 -24.81 32.54 72.61
C GLN A 112 -23.53 32.81 71.83
N THR A 113 -23.65 33.31 70.59
CA THR A 113 -22.48 33.64 69.78
C THR A 113 -21.75 34.84 70.39
N LEU A 114 -20.50 34.61 70.79
CA LEU A 114 -19.61 35.64 71.32
C LEU A 114 -18.88 36.36 70.18
N ARG A 115 -18.39 35.58 69.19
CA ARG A 115 -17.50 36.05 68.12
C ARG A 115 -17.67 35.22 66.86
N TYR A 116 -17.29 35.78 65.72
CA TYR A 116 -17.01 34.97 64.53
C TYR A 116 -15.52 35.01 64.20
N VAL A 117 -15.00 33.87 63.78
CA VAL A 117 -13.64 33.74 63.23
C VAL A 117 -13.78 33.42 61.76
N GLY A 118 -13.39 34.36 60.91
CA GLY A 118 -13.31 34.19 59.46
C GLY A 118 -11.89 33.85 59.04
N LEU A 119 -11.74 32.82 58.22
CA LEU A 119 -10.52 32.52 57.49
C LEU A 119 -10.81 32.65 56.00
N PHE A 120 -9.94 33.33 55.26
CA PHE A 120 -10.06 33.36 53.81
C PHE A 120 -8.71 33.38 53.10
N SER A 121 -8.76 32.85 51.89
CA SER A 121 -7.63 32.77 50.98
C SER A 121 -8.05 33.34 49.62
N ASP A 122 -7.19 34.15 49.02
CA ASP A 122 -7.38 34.68 47.67
C ASP A 122 -7.18 33.57 46.64
N ILE A 123 -8.24 33.27 45.87
CA ILE A 123 -8.22 32.22 44.85
C ILE A 123 -8.12 32.79 43.43
N SER A 124 -7.77 34.07 43.27
CA SER A 124 -7.63 34.73 41.95
C SER A 124 -6.67 33.97 41.04
N ALA A 125 -5.51 33.58 41.58
CA ALA A 125 -4.51 32.83 40.82
C ALA A 125 -5.05 31.47 40.39
N ILE A 126 -5.78 30.77 41.26
CA ILE A 126 -6.38 29.47 40.97
C ILE A 126 -7.39 29.59 39.82
N LYS A 127 -8.32 30.56 39.90
CA LYS A 127 -9.31 30.81 38.84
C LYS A 127 -8.66 31.22 37.51
N ALA A 128 -7.58 31.99 37.55
CA ALA A 128 -6.81 32.36 36.35
C ALA A 128 -6.11 31.13 35.74
N TYR A 129 -5.52 30.27 36.57
CA TYR A 129 -4.93 29.00 36.12
C TYR A 129 -5.99 28.06 35.53
N GLU A 130 -7.17 27.94 36.15
CA GLU A 130 -8.28 27.13 35.62
C GLU A 130 -8.69 27.58 34.22
N SER A 131 -8.93 28.89 34.04
CA SER A 131 -9.30 29.45 32.73
C SER A 131 -8.17 29.29 31.69
N GLN A 132 -6.92 29.42 32.11
CA GLN A 132 -5.78 29.18 31.23
C GLN A 132 -5.65 27.71 30.85
N LEU A 133 -5.91 26.78 31.78
CA LEU A 133 -5.94 25.34 31.51
C LEU A 133 -7.05 24.98 30.53
N GLU A 134 -8.27 25.55 30.68
CA GLU A 134 -9.36 25.37 29.71
C GLU A 134 -8.97 25.86 28.31
N ARG A 135 -8.30 27.02 28.22
CA ARG A 135 -7.81 27.55 26.94
C ARG A 135 -6.77 26.64 26.30
N ILE A 136 -5.80 26.13 27.07
CA ILE A 136 -4.75 25.23 26.59
C ILE A 136 -5.34 23.87 26.16
N ALA A 137 -6.37 23.39 26.87
CA ALA A 137 -7.02 22.12 26.56
C ALA A 137 -7.75 22.13 25.22
N HIS A 138 -8.27 23.28 24.78
CA HIS A 138 -9.16 23.38 23.62
C HIS A 138 -8.66 24.24 22.44
N PHE A 139 -7.62 25.05 22.62
CA PHE A 139 -7.09 25.94 21.58
C PHE A 139 -5.59 25.75 21.36
N ASP A 140 -5.15 25.97 20.12
CA ASP A 140 -3.74 26.04 19.74
C ASP A 140 -3.11 27.29 20.36
N SER A 141 -1.99 27.11 21.06
CA SER A 141 -1.35 28.18 21.83
C SER A 141 -0.77 29.29 20.95
N LEU A 142 -0.42 28.97 19.70
CA LEU A 142 0.20 29.91 18.77
C LEU A 142 -0.85 30.72 17.98
N THR A 143 -1.84 30.05 17.38
CA THR A 143 -2.82 30.68 16.48
C THR A 143 -4.14 31.04 17.17
N SER A 144 -4.38 30.56 18.39
CA SER A 144 -5.68 30.66 19.08
C SER A 144 -6.87 30.06 18.30
N LEU A 145 -6.60 29.24 17.29
CA LEU A 145 -7.62 28.40 16.65
C LEU A 145 -7.96 27.21 17.55
N PRO A 146 -9.16 26.62 17.43
CA PRO A 146 -9.44 25.28 17.94
C PRO A 146 -8.29 24.30 17.68
N ASN A 147 -7.91 23.54 18.71
CA ASN A 147 -6.97 22.43 18.56
C ASN A 147 -7.72 21.16 18.11
N ARG A 148 -6.98 20.03 18.00
CA ARG A 148 -7.56 18.74 17.60
C ARG A 148 -8.71 18.28 18.49
N VAL A 149 -8.65 18.53 19.81
CA VAL A 149 -9.70 18.11 20.76
C VAL A 149 -11.00 18.86 20.47
N LEU A 150 -10.95 20.20 20.39
CA LEU A 150 -12.14 21.01 20.12
C LEU A 150 -12.66 20.82 18.69
N LEU A 151 -11.79 20.61 17.72
CA LEU A 151 -12.21 20.27 16.36
C LEU A 151 -13.04 18.99 16.33
N THR A 152 -12.57 17.93 16.99
CA THR A 152 -13.22 16.62 16.98
C THR A 152 -14.62 16.71 17.59
N ASP A 153 -14.77 17.40 18.71
CA ASP A 153 -16.07 17.68 19.34
C ASP A 153 -17.01 18.44 18.38
N ARG A 154 -16.53 19.53 17.77
CA ARG A 154 -17.32 20.31 16.81
C ARG A 154 -17.70 19.52 15.57
N LEU A 155 -16.81 18.67 15.06
CA LEU A 155 -17.08 17.81 13.91
C LEU A 155 -18.15 16.78 14.25
N GLN A 156 -18.07 16.13 15.43
CA GLN A 156 -19.11 15.20 15.89
C GLN A 156 -20.49 15.87 16.00
N GLN A 157 -20.54 17.09 16.55
CA GLN A 157 -21.77 17.87 16.62
C GLN A 157 -22.29 18.23 15.21
N ALA A 158 -21.42 18.62 14.29
CA ALA A 158 -21.76 18.94 12.91
C ALA A 158 -22.30 17.73 12.13
N LEU A 159 -21.73 16.54 12.33
CA LEU A 159 -22.20 15.28 11.72
C LEU A 159 -23.65 14.98 12.12
N VAL A 160 -23.95 15.05 13.42
CA VAL A 160 -25.30 14.84 13.96
C VAL A 160 -26.27 15.88 13.40
N GLN A 161 -25.86 17.14 13.30
CA GLN A 161 -26.68 18.23 12.75
C GLN A 161 -26.97 18.03 11.25
N ALA A 162 -25.96 17.70 10.46
CA ALA A 162 -26.08 17.46 9.02
C ALA A 162 -27.08 16.33 8.73
N GLN A 163 -26.99 15.24 9.49
CA GLN A 163 -27.92 14.11 9.38
C GLN A 163 -29.37 14.50 9.73
N ARG A 164 -29.57 15.29 10.80
CA ARG A 164 -30.89 15.78 11.20
C ARG A 164 -31.51 16.76 10.20
N ARG A 165 -30.70 17.63 9.59
CA ARG A 165 -31.15 18.65 8.65
C ARG A 165 -31.18 18.19 7.18
N GLN A 166 -30.68 16.99 6.89
CA GLN A 166 -30.51 16.47 5.52
C GLN A 166 -29.68 17.43 4.65
N GLN A 167 -28.64 18.02 5.25
CA GLN A 167 -27.69 18.90 4.58
C GLN A 167 -26.32 18.24 4.51
N LYS A 168 -25.48 18.70 3.60
CA LYS A 168 -24.10 18.26 3.49
C LYS A 168 -23.18 19.10 4.37
N LEU A 169 -22.07 18.50 4.78
CA LEU A 169 -20.90 19.21 5.28
C LEU A 169 -19.67 18.80 4.47
N ALA A 170 -18.71 19.70 4.37
CA ALA A 170 -17.40 19.43 3.78
C ALA A 170 -16.32 19.57 4.85
N LEU A 171 -15.44 18.59 4.93
CA LEU A 171 -14.25 18.61 5.76
C LEU A 171 -13.04 18.79 4.85
N ALA A 172 -12.36 19.93 4.98
CA ALA A 172 -11.17 20.25 4.20
C ALA A 172 -9.93 20.18 5.10
N TYR A 173 -9.00 19.29 4.79
CA TYR A 173 -7.67 19.23 5.39
C TYR A 173 -6.70 20.05 4.55
N LEU A 174 -5.92 20.93 5.17
CA LEU A 174 -5.04 21.87 4.50
C LEU A 174 -3.61 21.72 5.02
N ASP A 175 -2.64 21.79 4.13
CA ASP A 175 -1.21 21.84 4.46
C ASP A 175 -0.52 22.94 3.65
N LEU A 176 0.40 23.67 4.29
CA LEU A 176 1.10 24.79 3.66
C LEU A 176 2.32 24.32 2.84
N ASP A 177 2.19 24.44 1.53
CA ASP A 177 3.23 24.09 0.57
C ASP A 177 4.49 24.97 0.74
N GLY A 178 5.61 24.34 1.07
CA GLY A 178 6.91 25.00 1.16
C GLY A 178 7.17 25.72 2.49
N PHE A 179 6.30 25.56 3.49
CA PHE A 179 6.47 26.22 4.80
C PHE A 179 7.77 25.84 5.50
N LYS A 180 8.21 24.57 5.38
CA LYS A 180 9.51 24.13 5.92
C LYS A 180 10.68 24.99 5.42
N ALA A 181 10.69 25.38 4.15
CA ALA A 181 11.73 26.22 3.59
C ALA A 181 11.77 27.61 4.26
N ILE A 182 10.62 28.16 4.69
CA ILE A 182 10.59 29.42 5.43
C ILE A 182 11.28 29.26 6.79
N ASN A 183 10.99 28.18 7.52
CA ASN A 183 11.65 27.90 8.79
C ASN A 183 13.17 27.73 8.63
N ASP A 184 13.59 26.99 7.60
CA ASP A 184 15.00 26.70 7.35
C ASP A 184 15.79 27.97 6.96
N HIS A 185 15.19 28.89 6.20
CA HIS A 185 15.86 30.10 5.72
C HIS A 185 15.74 31.31 6.66
N HIS A 186 14.63 31.44 7.41
CA HIS A 186 14.30 32.65 8.18
C HIS A 186 14.03 32.39 9.66
N GLY A 187 14.16 31.15 10.12
CA GLY A 187 13.99 30.74 11.51
C GLY A 187 12.54 30.60 11.95
N HIS A 188 12.34 29.83 13.03
CA HIS A 188 11.01 29.48 13.55
C HIS A 188 10.17 30.68 13.97
N GLN A 189 10.77 31.74 14.53
CA GLN A 189 10.02 32.93 14.93
C GLN A 189 9.34 33.62 13.73
N THR A 190 9.97 33.61 12.56
CA THR A 190 9.40 34.13 11.32
C THR A 190 8.28 33.21 10.82
N GLY A 191 8.50 31.90 10.85
CA GLY A 191 7.48 30.90 10.53
C GLY A 191 6.22 31.01 11.40
N ASP A 192 6.40 31.25 12.70
CA ASP A 192 5.30 31.46 13.65
C ASP A 192 4.43 32.67 13.28
N GLN A 193 5.05 33.79 12.86
CA GLN A 193 4.31 34.98 12.40
C GLN A 193 3.54 34.73 11.10
N VAL A 194 4.12 33.94 10.19
CA VAL A 194 3.43 33.49 8.98
C VAL A 194 2.21 32.65 9.37
N LEU A 195 2.37 31.66 10.24
CA LEU A 195 1.27 30.80 10.70
C LEU A 195 0.15 31.59 11.38
N ILE A 196 0.48 32.54 12.25
CA ILE A 196 -0.52 33.42 12.90
C ILE A 196 -1.31 34.21 11.86
N THR A 197 -0.62 34.77 10.86
CA THR A 197 -1.26 35.60 9.83
C THR A 197 -2.16 34.77 8.92
N LEU A 198 -1.70 33.60 8.48
CA LEU A 198 -2.46 32.69 7.63
C LEU A 198 -3.68 32.12 8.38
N ALA A 199 -3.50 31.72 9.65
CA ALA A 199 -4.60 31.26 10.49
C ALA A 199 -5.71 32.30 10.61
N ARG A 200 -5.35 33.57 10.82
CA ARG A 200 -6.30 34.69 10.87
C ARG A 200 -7.01 34.89 9.53
N ARG A 201 -6.27 34.98 8.42
CA ARG A 201 -6.82 35.16 7.07
C ARG A 201 -7.80 34.06 6.68
N MET A 202 -7.40 32.79 6.90
CA MET A 202 -8.26 31.65 6.60
C MET A 202 -9.52 31.64 7.46
N LYS A 203 -9.44 32.03 8.74
CA LYS A 203 -10.60 32.17 9.61
C LYS A 203 -11.55 33.30 9.15
N GLU A 204 -11.01 34.45 8.74
CA GLU A 204 -11.79 35.57 8.17
C GLU A 204 -12.43 35.20 6.82
N ALA A 205 -11.81 34.28 6.08
CA ALA A 205 -12.34 33.70 4.86
C ALA A 205 -13.46 32.67 5.11
N LEU A 206 -13.86 32.38 6.34
CA LEU A 206 -14.98 31.49 6.66
C LEU A 206 -16.17 32.29 7.20
N ARG A 207 -17.38 31.74 7.08
CA ARG A 207 -18.60 32.35 7.63
C ARG A 207 -18.78 32.02 9.10
N GLU A 208 -19.65 32.80 9.77
CA GLU A 208 -20.13 32.49 11.11
C GLU A 208 -20.89 31.14 11.09
N GLY A 209 -20.35 30.15 11.80
CA GLY A 209 -20.84 28.76 11.82
C GLY A 209 -19.82 27.73 11.33
N ASP A 210 -18.96 28.09 10.38
CA ASP A 210 -17.86 27.22 9.95
C ASP A 210 -16.76 27.20 11.01
N THR A 211 -15.97 26.13 11.04
CA THR A 211 -14.86 25.99 12.00
C THR A 211 -13.53 25.91 11.28
N MET A 212 -12.56 26.72 11.70
CA MET A 212 -11.16 26.60 11.33
C MET A 212 -10.37 26.10 12.53
N ALA A 213 -9.55 25.08 12.37
CA ALA A 213 -8.72 24.48 13.42
C ALA A 213 -7.28 24.29 12.94
N ARG A 214 -6.34 24.19 13.89
CA ARG A 214 -4.96 23.81 13.63
C ARG A 214 -4.65 22.50 14.36
N ILE A 215 -4.17 21.51 13.63
CA ILE A 215 -3.91 20.16 14.18
C ILE A 215 -2.49 20.07 14.74
N GLY A 216 -1.54 20.71 14.07
CA GLY A 216 -0.13 20.75 14.43
C GLY A 216 0.70 21.23 13.25
N GLY A 217 1.95 21.67 13.49
CA GLY A 217 2.85 22.08 12.40
C GLY A 217 2.23 23.14 11.47
N ASP A 218 2.24 22.87 10.18
CA ASP A 218 1.64 23.62 9.08
C ASP A 218 0.27 23.08 8.62
N GLU A 219 -0.36 22.22 9.42
CA GLU A 219 -1.61 21.56 9.09
C GLU A 219 -2.83 22.22 9.75
N PHE A 220 -3.84 22.47 8.92
CA PHE A 220 -5.10 23.08 9.32
C PHE A 220 -6.29 22.25 8.85
N VAL A 221 -7.43 22.40 9.52
CA VAL A 221 -8.68 21.74 9.11
C VAL A 221 -9.82 22.74 9.15
N ALA A 222 -10.60 22.78 8.07
CA ALA A 222 -11.83 23.55 7.96
C ALA A 222 -13.06 22.60 7.92
N VAL A 223 -14.06 22.90 8.74
CA VAL A 223 -15.38 22.23 8.74
C VAL A 223 -16.40 23.23 8.20
N LEU A 224 -16.92 22.95 7.01
CA LEU A 224 -17.93 23.75 6.32
C LEU A 224 -19.28 23.06 6.49
N ILE A 225 -20.18 23.65 7.28
CA ILE A 225 -21.48 23.06 7.63
C ILE A 225 -22.60 23.59 6.73
N ASP A 226 -23.84 23.11 6.87
CA ASP A 226 -25.04 23.64 6.21
C ASP A 226 -24.88 23.89 4.68
N LEU A 227 -24.31 22.91 3.96
CA LEU A 227 -24.16 22.93 2.50
C LEU A 227 -25.37 22.27 1.83
N GLN A 228 -25.87 22.86 0.74
CA GLN A 228 -26.96 22.28 -0.04
C GLN A 228 -26.48 21.11 -0.91
N ASP A 229 -25.31 21.26 -1.53
CA ASP A 229 -24.66 20.24 -2.34
C ASP A 229 -23.13 20.37 -2.25
N THR A 230 -22.41 19.52 -2.99
CA THR A 230 -20.94 19.56 -3.03
C THR A 230 -20.41 20.79 -3.77
N GLN A 231 -21.14 21.31 -4.76
CA GLN A 231 -20.76 22.47 -5.57
C GLN A 231 -20.76 23.76 -4.74
N ALA A 232 -21.65 23.85 -3.75
CA ALA A 232 -21.73 24.97 -2.80
C ALA A 232 -20.43 25.17 -2.00
N SER A 233 -19.58 24.14 -1.87
CA SER A 233 -18.29 24.23 -1.18
C SER A 233 -17.17 24.84 -2.04
N LEU A 234 -17.23 24.72 -3.37
CA LEU A 234 -16.11 25.08 -4.25
C LEU A 234 -15.67 26.56 -4.13
N PRO A 235 -16.58 27.54 -4.05
CA PRO A 235 -16.19 28.93 -3.84
C PRO A 235 -15.46 29.15 -2.51
N LEU A 236 -15.84 28.43 -1.45
CA LEU A 236 -15.19 28.51 -0.14
C LEU A 236 -13.79 27.89 -0.17
N LEU A 237 -13.63 26.74 -0.83
CA LEU A 237 -12.33 26.08 -0.99
C LEU A 237 -11.33 26.96 -1.76
N ASN A 238 -11.78 27.56 -2.87
CA ASN A 238 -10.96 28.51 -3.64
C ASN A 238 -10.61 29.76 -2.82
N ARG A 239 -11.53 30.23 -1.97
CA ARG A 239 -11.28 31.38 -1.09
C ARG A 239 -10.24 31.03 -0.01
N LEU A 240 -10.26 29.82 0.54
CA LEU A 240 -9.25 29.34 1.48
C LEU A 240 -7.87 29.24 0.82
N LEU A 241 -7.79 28.66 -0.39
CA LEU A 241 -6.56 28.62 -1.19
C LEU A 241 -6.00 30.03 -1.44
N ALA A 242 -6.85 30.96 -1.88
CA ALA A 242 -6.44 32.34 -2.12
C ALA A 242 -5.97 33.05 -0.84
N ALA A 243 -6.66 32.84 0.28
CA ALA A 243 -6.29 33.41 1.57
C ALA A 243 -4.95 32.87 2.08
N ALA A 244 -4.65 31.59 1.82
CA ALA A 244 -3.36 30.99 2.14
C ALA A 244 -2.22 31.49 1.25
N ALA A 245 -2.52 31.77 -0.03
CA ALA A 245 -1.54 32.19 -1.03
C ALA A 245 -1.23 33.70 -1.04
N GLU A 246 -1.94 34.50 -0.25
CA GLU A 246 -1.72 35.94 -0.16
C GLU A 246 -0.37 36.23 0.53
N PRO A 247 0.50 37.12 -0.02
CA PRO A 247 1.78 37.46 0.59
C PRO A 247 1.64 37.97 2.04
N VAL A 248 2.56 37.55 2.91
CA VAL A 248 2.62 37.89 4.33
C VAL A 248 3.82 38.82 4.57
N GLN A 249 3.56 39.99 5.14
CA GLN A 249 4.60 40.93 5.53
C GLN A 249 5.08 40.62 6.96
N VAL A 250 6.36 40.28 7.13
CA VAL A 250 7.00 40.07 8.43
C VAL A 250 8.21 41.00 8.55
N GLY A 251 7.99 42.18 9.15
CA GLY A 251 8.98 43.26 9.14
C GLY A 251 9.22 43.77 7.71
N GLU A 252 10.47 43.71 7.24
CA GLU A 252 10.87 44.10 5.88
C GLU A 252 10.72 42.95 4.86
N LEU A 253 10.43 41.71 5.31
CA LEU A 253 10.30 40.55 4.44
C LEU A 253 8.86 40.38 3.93
N THR A 254 8.72 40.06 2.65
CA THR A 254 7.47 39.60 2.05
C THR A 254 7.60 38.12 1.72
N LEU A 255 6.86 37.27 2.43
CA LEU A 255 6.89 35.82 2.28
C LEU A 255 5.59 35.33 1.64
N GLN A 256 5.68 34.29 0.81
CA GLN A 256 4.52 33.70 0.17
C GLN A 256 4.62 32.18 0.21
N VAL A 257 3.53 31.54 0.61
CA VAL A 257 3.33 30.09 0.53
C VAL A 257 2.13 29.80 -0.37
N SER A 258 1.88 28.52 -0.64
CA SER A 258 0.59 28.07 -1.15
C SER A 258 0.03 27.00 -0.22
N ALA A 259 -1.16 26.47 -0.51
CA ALA A 259 -1.72 25.38 0.28
C ALA A 259 -2.24 24.26 -0.62
N SER A 260 -2.12 23.03 -0.13
CA SER A 260 -2.75 21.86 -0.74
C SER A 260 -3.92 21.43 0.13
N LEU A 261 -5.08 21.20 -0.47
CA LEU A 261 -6.34 20.91 0.21
C LEU A 261 -6.86 19.52 -0.17
N GLY A 262 -7.32 18.78 0.81
CA GLY A 262 -8.06 17.53 0.61
C GLY A 262 -9.43 17.63 1.20
N VAL A 263 -10.46 17.27 0.43
CA VAL A 263 -11.84 17.55 0.82
C VAL A 263 -12.66 16.27 0.79
N THR A 264 -13.30 15.93 1.89
CA THR A 264 -14.31 14.88 1.95
C THR A 264 -15.67 15.46 2.34
N PHE A 265 -16.75 14.78 1.95
CA PHE A 265 -18.12 15.22 2.21
C PHE A 265 -18.83 14.24 3.12
N TYR A 266 -19.81 14.73 3.88
CA TYR A 266 -20.74 13.90 4.66
C TYR A 266 -22.17 14.45 4.50
N PRO A 267 -23.21 13.60 4.49
CA PRO A 267 -23.19 12.13 4.57
C PRO A 267 -22.66 11.44 3.29
N GLN A 268 -22.10 10.24 3.45
CA GLN A 268 -21.68 9.33 2.36
C GLN A 268 -22.55 8.06 2.36
N ALA A 269 -22.34 7.16 1.38
CA ALA A 269 -23.07 5.89 1.30
C ALA A 269 -22.78 4.95 2.48
N GLN A 270 -21.60 5.08 3.09
CA GLN A 270 -21.22 4.38 4.32
C GLN A 270 -21.32 5.35 5.50
N ASP A 271 -21.79 4.87 6.65
CA ASP A 271 -21.73 5.62 7.90
C ASP A 271 -20.26 5.73 8.35
N LEU A 272 -19.78 6.95 8.46
CA LEU A 272 -18.39 7.27 8.83
C LEU A 272 -18.35 8.09 10.11
N ASP A 273 -17.36 7.82 10.95
CA ASP A 273 -17.05 8.64 12.12
C ASP A 273 -16.16 9.85 11.76
N ALA A 274 -15.98 10.75 12.73
CA ALA A 274 -15.18 11.96 12.58
C ALA A 274 -13.71 11.67 12.23
N ASP A 275 -13.12 10.62 12.81
CA ASP A 275 -11.71 10.26 12.59
C ASP A 275 -11.50 9.65 11.19
N GLN A 276 -12.48 8.88 10.69
CA GLN A 276 -12.50 8.35 9.33
C GLN A 276 -12.59 9.46 8.30
N LEU A 277 -13.46 10.46 8.50
CA LEU A 277 -13.55 11.62 7.62
C LEU A 277 -12.24 12.43 7.62
N LEU A 278 -11.63 12.65 8.79
CA LEU A 278 -10.32 13.31 8.88
C LEU A 278 -9.25 12.57 8.07
N ARG A 279 -9.20 11.24 8.16
CA ARG A 279 -8.27 10.42 7.36
C ARG A 279 -8.52 10.51 5.85
N GLN A 280 -9.78 10.53 5.42
CA GLN A 280 -10.11 10.69 4.00
C GLN A 280 -9.69 12.08 3.47
N ALA A 281 -9.95 13.13 4.25
CA ALA A 281 -9.54 14.49 3.90
C ALA A 281 -8.01 14.63 3.83
N ASP A 282 -7.29 14.07 4.79
CA ASP A 282 -5.82 14.01 4.79
C ASP A 282 -5.28 13.26 3.55
N GLN A 283 -5.88 12.12 3.21
CA GLN A 283 -5.52 11.35 2.02
C GLN A 283 -5.73 12.15 0.73
N ALA A 284 -6.87 12.82 0.59
CA ALA A 284 -7.12 13.69 -0.56
C ALA A 284 -6.13 14.87 -0.61
N MET A 285 -5.71 15.41 0.55
CA MET A 285 -4.77 16.54 0.61
C MET A 285 -3.41 16.12 0.07
N TYR A 286 -2.97 14.91 0.41
CA TYR A 286 -1.76 14.33 -0.14
C TYR A 286 -1.83 14.18 -1.68
N GLN A 287 -2.98 13.78 -2.24
CA GLN A 287 -3.18 13.74 -3.69
C GLN A 287 -3.08 15.13 -4.33
N ALA A 288 -3.63 16.16 -3.69
CA ALA A 288 -3.50 17.54 -4.15
C ALA A 288 -2.02 17.99 -4.22
N LYS A 289 -1.19 17.56 -3.25
CA LYS A 289 0.26 17.81 -3.28
C LYS A 289 0.94 17.14 -4.47
N GLN A 290 0.65 15.86 -4.70
CA GLN A 290 1.26 15.09 -5.80
C GLN A 290 0.84 15.64 -7.17
N ALA A 291 -0.40 16.06 -7.33
CA ALA A 291 -0.92 16.59 -8.59
C ALA A 291 -0.35 17.98 -8.96
N GLY A 292 0.51 18.57 -8.14
CA GLY A 292 1.23 19.80 -8.45
C GLY A 292 0.99 20.97 -7.49
N LYS A 293 0.54 20.69 -6.25
CA LYS A 293 0.37 21.67 -5.16
C LYS A 293 -0.61 22.81 -5.49
N ASN A 294 -0.84 23.72 -4.54
CA ASN A 294 -1.70 24.91 -4.69
C ASN A 294 -3.09 24.61 -5.30
N ARG A 295 -3.74 23.55 -4.82
CA ARG A 295 -5.03 23.07 -5.34
C ARG A 295 -5.78 22.30 -4.28
N TYR A 296 -7.05 22.00 -4.56
CA TYR A 296 -7.80 21.03 -3.78
C TYR A 296 -7.98 19.73 -4.58
N HIS A 297 -8.12 18.62 -3.86
CA HIS A 297 -8.57 17.33 -4.40
C HIS A 297 -9.80 16.88 -3.61
N LEU A 298 -10.81 16.40 -4.31
CA LEU A 298 -12.01 15.85 -3.68
C LEU A 298 -11.80 14.35 -3.49
N PHE A 299 -12.02 13.86 -2.28
CA PHE A 299 -11.84 12.45 -1.96
C PHE A 299 -12.75 11.57 -2.83
N ASP A 300 -12.14 10.61 -3.51
CA ASP A 300 -12.81 9.54 -4.25
C ASP A 300 -12.26 8.19 -3.76
N ALA A 301 -13.13 7.42 -3.08
CA ALA A 301 -12.77 6.16 -2.46
C ALA A 301 -12.14 5.14 -3.43
N ALA A 302 -12.51 5.16 -4.72
CA ALA A 302 -11.98 4.21 -5.69
C ALA A 302 -10.60 4.62 -6.21
N GLN A 303 -10.39 5.91 -6.51
CA GLN A 303 -9.11 6.41 -7.02
C GLN A 303 -8.07 6.54 -5.90
N ASP A 304 -8.45 7.07 -4.74
CA ASP A 304 -7.49 7.42 -3.70
C ASP A 304 -6.93 6.19 -2.97
N SER A 305 -7.72 5.11 -2.83
CA SER A 305 -7.25 3.83 -2.27
C SER A 305 -6.14 3.20 -3.11
N SER A 306 -6.21 3.32 -4.43
CA SER A 306 -5.25 2.72 -5.35
C SER A 306 -3.89 3.41 -5.29
N VAL A 307 -3.88 4.75 -5.28
CA VAL A 307 -2.63 5.53 -5.27
C VAL A 307 -1.86 5.37 -3.96
N ARG A 308 -2.54 5.35 -2.81
CA ARG A 308 -1.89 5.10 -1.51
C ARG A 308 -1.29 3.69 -1.44
N SER A 309 -2.06 2.68 -1.85
CA SER A 309 -1.58 1.29 -1.87
C SER A 309 -0.34 1.14 -2.76
N HIS A 310 -0.29 1.84 -3.89
CA HIS A 310 0.87 1.84 -4.77
C HIS A 310 2.11 2.45 -4.10
N HIS A 311 1.98 3.63 -3.47
CA HIS A 311 3.11 4.27 -2.80
C HIS A 311 3.63 3.50 -1.58
N GLU A 312 2.73 2.95 -0.75
CA GLU A 312 3.10 2.08 0.37
C GLU A 312 3.84 0.83 -0.13
N SER A 313 3.41 0.27 -1.26
CA SER A 313 4.08 -0.87 -1.89
C SER A 313 5.49 -0.49 -2.38
N LEU A 314 5.66 0.67 -3.03
CA LEU A 314 6.97 1.17 -3.45
C LEU A 314 7.94 1.40 -2.28
N ALA A 315 7.47 2.07 -1.24
CA ALA A 315 8.27 2.29 -0.03
C ALA A 315 8.70 0.97 0.61
N ARG A 316 7.79 -0.01 0.64
CA ARG A 316 8.08 -1.34 1.20
C ARG A 316 9.09 -2.13 0.37
N ILE A 317 9.01 -2.07 -0.95
CA ILE A 317 9.96 -2.74 -1.86
C ILE A 317 11.34 -2.10 -1.75
N ARG A 318 11.43 -0.77 -1.61
CA ARG A 318 12.71 -0.09 -1.35
C ARG A 318 13.34 -0.57 -0.04
N LEU A 319 12.55 -0.62 1.03
CA LEU A 319 13.01 -1.14 2.32
C LEU A 319 13.42 -2.61 2.23
N ALA A 320 12.74 -3.42 1.42
CA ALA A 320 13.10 -4.82 1.21
C ALA A 320 14.48 -4.99 0.57
N LEU A 321 14.83 -4.10 -0.37
CA LEU A 321 16.16 -4.07 -0.98
C LEU A 321 17.24 -3.68 0.04
N GLU A 322 16.98 -2.65 0.84
CA GLU A 322 17.88 -2.18 1.90
C GLU A 322 18.08 -3.22 3.02
N ASN A 323 17.03 -3.97 3.36
CA ASN A 323 17.05 -4.99 4.41
C ASN A 323 17.50 -6.38 3.93
N HIS A 324 18.00 -6.51 2.70
CA HIS A 324 18.44 -7.79 2.11
C HIS A 324 17.36 -8.88 2.14
N GLU A 325 16.10 -8.52 1.89
CA GLU A 325 14.97 -9.46 1.89
C GLU A 325 14.77 -10.15 0.52
N PHE A 326 15.47 -9.71 -0.53
CA PHE A 326 15.46 -10.38 -1.82
C PHE A 326 16.46 -11.52 -1.85
N VAL A 327 16.08 -12.62 -2.51
CA VAL A 327 16.95 -13.76 -2.80
C VAL A 327 16.76 -14.24 -4.23
N LEU A 328 17.75 -14.95 -4.77
CA LEU A 328 17.63 -15.60 -6.07
C LEU A 328 17.32 -17.09 -5.89
N HIS A 329 16.31 -17.55 -6.62
CA HIS A 329 16.12 -18.97 -6.90
C HIS A 329 16.59 -19.25 -8.32
N TYR A 330 17.04 -20.47 -8.59
CA TYR A 330 17.62 -20.88 -9.85
C TYR A 330 16.80 -22.00 -10.46
N GLN A 331 16.40 -21.83 -11.71
CA GLN A 331 15.71 -22.87 -12.47
C GLN A 331 16.64 -23.44 -13.53
N PRO A 332 16.92 -24.75 -13.53
CA PRO A 332 17.86 -25.36 -14.46
C PRO A 332 17.30 -25.41 -15.89
N LYS A 333 18.21 -25.19 -16.85
CA LYS A 333 18.03 -25.39 -18.28
C LYS A 333 18.76 -26.66 -18.69
N VAL A 334 18.11 -27.50 -19.50
CA VAL A 334 18.70 -28.78 -19.92
C VAL A 334 18.54 -28.99 -21.42
N ASN A 335 19.50 -29.68 -22.02
CA ASN A 335 19.27 -30.39 -23.27
C ASN A 335 18.51 -31.68 -22.93
N MET A 336 17.26 -31.75 -23.35
CA MET A 336 16.35 -32.86 -23.08
C MET A 336 16.79 -34.15 -23.77
N HIS A 337 17.45 -34.05 -24.93
CA HIS A 337 17.91 -35.20 -25.72
C HIS A 337 19.06 -35.93 -25.03
N ASN A 338 20.15 -35.23 -24.70
CA ASN A 338 21.36 -35.83 -24.13
C ASN A 338 21.44 -35.73 -22.59
N GLY A 339 20.53 -34.99 -21.95
CA GLY A 339 20.45 -34.81 -20.50
C GLY A 339 21.46 -33.84 -19.91
N GLN A 340 22.24 -33.12 -20.73
CA GLN A 340 23.20 -32.12 -20.27
C GLN A 340 22.49 -30.93 -19.63
N VAL A 341 22.96 -30.49 -18.47
CA VAL A 341 22.54 -29.20 -17.88
C VAL A 341 23.30 -28.10 -18.60
N THR A 342 22.58 -27.18 -19.24
CA THR A 342 23.16 -26.12 -20.09
C THR A 342 23.30 -24.78 -19.36
N GLY A 343 22.57 -24.58 -18.26
CA GLY A 343 22.61 -23.38 -17.45
C GLY A 343 21.50 -23.35 -16.40
N ALA A 344 21.31 -22.20 -15.79
CA ALA A 344 20.14 -21.93 -14.95
C ALA A 344 19.67 -20.48 -15.09
N GLU A 345 18.37 -20.25 -15.02
CA GLU A 345 17.80 -18.91 -14.95
C GLU A 345 17.72 -18.45 -13.48
N ALA A 346 18.24 -17.26 -13.19
CA ALA A 346 18.15 -16.60 -11.90
C ALA A 346 16.84 -15.83 -11.78
N LEU A 347 15.98 -16.30 -10.88
CA LEU A 347 14.64 -15.79 -10.66
C LEU A 347 14.54 -15.15 -9.28
N ILE A 348 14.34 -13.84 -9.24
CA ILE A 348 14.20 -13.10 -7.99
C ILE A 348 12.98 -13.59 -7.18
N ARG A 349 13.15 -13.69 -5.86
CA ARG A 349 12.12 -13.96 -4.87
C ARG A 349 12.24 -12.96 -3.74
N TRP A 350 11.12 -12.63 -3.11
CA TRP A 350 11.11 -11.75 -1.95
C TRP A 350 10.75 -12.55 -0.70
N GLN A 351 11.69 -12.66 0.24
CA GLN A 351 11.45 -13.22 1.56
C GLN A 351 10.75 -12.19 2.45
N HIS A 352 9.45 -12.00 2.22
CA HIS A 352 8.68 -11.03 3.00
C HIS A 352 8.50 -11.54 4.44
N PRO A 353 8.77 -10.71 5.47
CA PRO A 353 8.72 -11.12 6.87
C PRO A 353 7.33 -11.66 7.28
N ASP A 354 6.26 -11.01 6.83
CA ASP A 354 4.89 -11.44 7.18
C ASP A 354 4.24 -12.42 6.18
N LYS A 355 4.61 -12.36 4.89
CA LYS A 355 3.92 -13.10 3.81
C LYS A 355 4.70 -14.31 3.30
N GLY A 356 5.90 -14.54 3.82
CA GLY A 356 6.79 -15.59 3.35
C GLY A 356 7.39 -15.29 1.98
N LEU A 357 7.75 -16.34 1.24
CA LEU A 357 8.42 -16.23 -0.05
C LEU A 357 7.43 -15.82 -1.16
N LEU A 358 7.59 -14.61 -1.70
CA LEU A 358 6.77 -14.06 -2.77
C LEU A 358 7.44 -14.22 -4.14
N ALA A 359 6.62 -14.53 -5.14
CA ALA A 359 7.00 -14.62 -6.54
C ALA A 359 7.08 -13.22 -7.20
N PRO A 360 7.89 -13.04 -8.26
CA PRO A 360 8.13 -11.75 -8.91
C PRO A 360 6.85 -11.05 -9.38
N ALA A 361 5.88 -11.80 -9.89
CA ALA A 361 4.58 -11.26 -10.35
C ALA A 361 3.80 -10.47 -9.29
N LEU A 362 4.11 -10.66 -8.00
CA LEU A 362 3.44 -9.94 -6.91
C LEU A 362 4.06 -8.58 -6.57
N PHE A 363 5.27 -8.27 -7.07
CA PHE A 363 5.98 -7.04 -6.69
C PHE A 363 6.72 -6.34 -7.84
N LEU A 364 7.18 -7.04 -8.88
CA LEU A 364 7.84 -6.40 -10.02
C LEU A 364 6.93 -5.40 -10.78
N PRO A 365 5.63 -5.68 -11.02
CA PRO A 365 4.75 -4.72 -11.69
C PRO A 365 4.60 -3.39 -10.95
N VAL A 366 4.86 -3.38 -9.63
CA VAL A 366 4.78 -2.16 -8.82
C VAL A 366 5.95 -1.21 -9.13
N ILE A 367 7.14 -1.75 -9.46
CA ILE A 367 8.38 -0.96 -9.64
C ILE A 367 8.79 -0.77 -11.10
N GLU A 368 8.13 -1.43 -12.05
CA GLU A 368 8.53 -1.49 -13.46
C GLU A 368 8.80 -0.10 -14.08
N ASP A 369 7.96 0.88 -13.75
CA ASP A 369 8.06 2.26 -14.22
C ASP A 369 8.82 3.21 -13.27
N GLU A 370 9.44 2.67 -12.24
CA GLU A 370 10.16 3.43 -11.21
C GLU A 370 11.68 3.25 -11.35
N THR A 371 12.45 4.19 -10.82
CA THR A 371 13.93 4.05 -10.78
C THR A 371 14.37 2.84 -9.96
N LEU A 372 13.53 2.42 -9.00
CA LEU A 372 13.77 1.28 -8.13
C LEU A 372 13.91 -0.05 -8.90
N ALA A 373 13.27 -0.20 -10.07
CA ALA A 373 13.48 -1.38 -10.92
C ALA A 373 14.93 -1.53 -11.38
N VAL A 374 15.63 -0.42 -11.62
CA VAL A 374 17.05 -0.43 -12.02
C VAL A 374 17.92 -0.89 -10.84
N ASP A 375 17.67 -0.34 -9.64
CA ASP A 375 18.42 -0.70 -8.44
C ASP A 375 18.24 -2.19 -8.11
N VAL A 376 17.01 -2.72 -8.25
CA VAL A 376 16.73 -4.16 -8.10
C VAL A 376 17.43 -4.96 -9.20
N GLY A 377 17.37 -4.55 -10.46
CA GLY A 377 18.03 -5.24 -11.57
C GLY A 377 19.55 -5.35 -11.40
N GLU A 378 20.19 -4.33 -10.84
CA GLU A 378 21.62 -4.34 -10.55
C GLU A 378 21.98 -5.28 -9.42
N TRP A 379 21.17 -5.27 -8.35
CA TRP A 379 21.30 -6.22 -7.26
C TRP A 379 21.16 -7.67 -7.77
N VAL A 380 20.25 -7.93 -8.71
CA VAL A 380 20.08 -9.27 -9.32
C VAL A 380 21.35 -9.68 -10.09
N ILE A 381 21.91 -8.82 -10.94
CA ILE A 381 23.13 -9.14 -11.70
C ILE A 381 24.31 -9.43 -10.76
N ASP A 382 24.53 -8.56 -9.77
CA ASP A 382 25.62 -8.68 -8.79
C ASP A 382 25.50 -9.97 -7.97
N THR A 383 24.29 -10.28 -7.50
CA THR A 383 24.01 -11.50 -6.74
C THR A 383 24.16 -12.76 -7.60
N ALA A 384 23.76 -12.71 -8.88
CA ALA A 384 23.92 -13.81 -9.81
C ALA A 384 25.41 -14.10 -10.08
N LEU A 385 26.21 -13.07 -10.35
CA LEU A 385 27.65 -13.20 -10.56
C LEU A 385 28.36 -13.72 -9.30
N THR A 386 28.02 -13.18 -8.13
CA THR A 386 28.51 -13.70 -6.83
C THR A 386 28.23 -15.19 -6.70
N GLN A 387 27.01 -15.62 -7.01
CA GLN A 387 26.63 -17.03 -6.92
C GLN A 387 27.37 -17.91 -7.93
N MET A 388 27.66 -17.41 -9.13
CA MET A 388 28.48 -18.11 -10.11
C MET A 388 29.91 -18.34 -9.60
N GLU A 389 30.53 -17.35 -8.96
CA GLU A 389 31.86 -17.51 -8.36
C GLU A 389 31.86 -18.54 -7.22
N VAL A 390 30.80 -18.58 -6.42
CA VAL A 390 30.59 -19.60 -5.38
C VAL A 390 30.50 -20.99 -5.99
N TRP A 391 29.72 -21.17 -7.06
CA TRP A 391 29.62 -22.46 -7.75
C TRP A 391 30.94 -22.87 -8.41
N HIS A 392 31.63 -21.93 -9.06
CA HIS A 392 32.95 -22.16 -9.66
C HIS A 392 33.95 -22.68 -8.61
N ALA A 393 33.99 -22.06 -7.43
CA ALA A 393 34.85 -22.49 -6.32
C ALA A 393 34.55 -23.90 -5.81
N THR A 394 33.32 -24.40 -6.02
CA THR A 394 32.92 -25.78 -5.70
C THR A 394 33.08 -26.76 -6.86
N GLY A 395 33.60 -26.31 -8.01
CA GLY A 395 33.81 -27.12 -9.21
C GLY A 395 32.59 -27.25 -10.12
N LEU A 396 31.58 -26.39 -9.95
CA LEU A 396 30.39 -26.31 -10.80
C LEU A 396 30.47 -25.08 -11.70
N ASP A 397 30.82 -25.29 -12.97
CA ASP A 397 30.79 -24.26 -14.01
C ASP A 397 29.41 -24.24 -14.68
N LEU A 398 28.51 -23.39 -14.18
CA LEU A 398 27.13 -23.30 -14.66
C LEU A 398 26.82 -21.89 -15.17
N PRO A 399 26.48 -21.73 -16.47
CA PRO A 399 25.99 -20.46 -16.99
C PRO A 399 24.70 -20.02 -16.31
N VAL A 400 24.57 -18.71 -16.06
CA VAL A 400 23.39 -18.13 -15.42
C VAL A 400 22.76 -17.08 -16.34
N SER A 401 21.46 -17.20 -16.53
CA SER A 401 20.66 -16.21 -17.26
C SER A 401 19.92 -15.28 -16.30
N VAL A 402 19.87 -14.00 -16.60
CA VAL A 402 19.26 -12.94 -15.77
C VAL A 402 18.33 -12.08 -16.62
N ASN A 403 17.09 -11.91 -16.18
CA ASN A 403 16.12 -11.01 -16.79
C ASN A 403 16.51 -9.53 -16.60
N ILE A 404 16.43 -8.75 -17.68
CA ILE A 404 16.74 -7.32 -17.70
C ILE A 404 15.52 -6.53 -18.21
N GLY A 405 15.09 -5.55 -17.41
CA GLY A 405 14.00 -4.65 -17.78
C GLY A 405 14.40 -3.62 -18.84
N ALA A 406 13.44 -3.18 -19.66
CA ALA A 406 13.65 -2.20 -20.74
C ALA A 406 14.37 -0.93 -20.25
N ARG A 407 13.90 -0.38 -19.13
CA ARG A 407 14.43 0.87 -18.55
C ARG A 407 15.89 0.75 -18.15
N GLN A 408 16.29 -0.41 -17.60
CA GLN A 408 17.68 -0.68 -17.21
C GLN A 408 18.57 -0.75 -18.45
N LEU A 409 18.15 -1.50 -19.48
CA LEU A 409 18.90 -1.68 -20.73
C LEU A 409 19.09 -0.36 -21.50
N GLN A 410 18.10 0.53 -21.45
CA GLN A 410 18.11 1.82 -22.16
C GLN A 410 18.89 2.93 -21.43
N GLN A 411 19.42 2.68 -20.21
CA GLN A 411 20.22 3.68 -19.52
C GLN A 411 21.52 3.97 -20.26
N ALA A 412 21.85 5.26 -20.42
CA ALA A 412 23.07 5.68 -21.11
C ALA A 412 24.36 5.13 -20.48
N ASN A 413 24.34 4.82 -19.18
CA ASN A 413 25.48 4.28 -18.44
C ASN A 413 25.40 2.75 -18.24
N PHE A 414 24.41 2.04 -18.80
CA PHE A 414 24.21 0.59 -18.58
C PHE A 414 25.48 -0.23 -18.87
N VAL A 415 26.08 -0.05 -20.05
CA VAL A 415 27.30 -0.76 -20.46
C VAL A 415 28.45 -0.52 -19.47
N ALA A 416 28.67 0.73 -19.06
CA ALA A 416 29.72 1.09 -18.13
C ALA A 416 29.49 0.49 -16.73
N ARG A 417 28.24 0.42 -16.28
CA ARG A 417 27.88 -0.21 -15.00
C ARG A 417 28.07 -1.71 -15.04
N LEU A 418 27.59 -2.38 -16.09
CA LEU A 418 27.79 -3.81 -16.28
C LEU A 418 29.27 -4.17 -16.33
N GLN A 419 30.08 -3.37 -17.03
CA GLN A 419 31.54 -3.54 -17.08
C GLN A 419 32.16 -3.43 -15.69
N ALA A 420 31.76 -2.45 -14.88
CA ALA A 420 32.24 -2.28 -13.52
C ALA A 420 31.86 -3.48 -12.65
N THR A 421 30.61 -3.95 -12.73
CA THR A 421 30.13 -5.13 -11.99
C THR A 421 30.92 -6.39 -12.39
N LEU A 422 31.10 -6.66 -13.68
CA LEU A 422 31.90 -7.79 -14.15
C LEU A 422 33.36 -7.72 -13.68
N THR A 423 33.93 -6.52 -13.58
CA THR A 423 35.30 -6.33 -13.09
C THR A 423 35.44 -6.71 -11.60
N HIS A 424 34.38 -6.56 -10.81
CA HIS A 424 34.36 -7.00 -9.41
C HIS A 424 34.24 -8.53 -9.25
N HIS A 425 33.84 -9.26 -10.31
CA HIS A 425 33.67 -10.71 -10.31
C HIS A 425 34.59 -11.42 -11.33
N PRO A 426 35.93 -11.39 -11.13
CA PRO A 426 36.88 -11.90 -12.11
C PRO A 426 36.84 -13.43 -12.30
N GLN A 427 36.22 -14.18 -11.39
CA GLN A 427 36.08 -15.64 -11.53
C GLN A 427 34.85 -16.03 -12.35
N ALA A 428 33.90 -15.11 -12.54
CA ALA A 428 32.78 -15.31 -13.47
C ALA A 428 33.31 -15.18 -14.91
N GLN A 429 33.58 -16.32 -15.54
CA GLN A 429 34.18 -16.34 -16.88
C GLN A 429 33.29 -15.62 -17.90
N PRO A 430 33.87 -14.79 -18.79
CA PRO A 430 33.15 -14.22 -19.94
C PRO A 430 32.46 -15.33 -20.74
N GLY A 431 31.18 -15.14 -21.05
CA GLY A 431 30.32 -16.13 -21.71
C GLY A 431 29.40 -16.88 -20.75
N CYS A 432 29.66 -16.86 -19.45
CA CYS A 432 28.84 -17.59 -18.48
C CYS A 432 27.60 -16.82 -18.00
N ILE A 433 27.53 -15.50 -18.24
CA ILE A 433 26.32 -14.70 -17.99
C ILE A 433 25.56 -14.47 -19.30
N GLU A 434 24.26 -14.70 -19.24
CA GLU A 434 23.31 -14.42 -20.31
C GLU A 434 22.26 -13.43 -19.82
N LEU A 435 22.01 -12.38 -20.58
CA LEU A 435 20.98 -11.39 -20.26
C LEU A 435 19.74 -11.66 -21.12
N GLU A 436 18.60 -11.81 -20.45
CA GLU A 436 17.32 -12.09 -21.08
C GLU A 436 16.54 -10.78 -21.20
N VAL A 437 16.09 -10.46 -22.40
CA VAL A 437 15.34 -9.23 -22.69
C VAL A 437 14.00 -9.64 -23.30
N LEU A 438 12.91 -9.12 -22.74
CA LEU A 438 11.57 -9.35 -23.27
C LEU A 438 11.44 -8.87 -24.71
N GLU A 439 10.73 -9.64 -25.55
CA GLU A 439 10.47 -9.29 -26.95
C GLU A 439 9.95 -7.85 -27.08
N THR A 440 8.90 -7.50 -26.33
CA THR A 440 8.22 -6.20 -26.40
C THR A 440 9.14 -5.02 -26.00
N SER A 441 10.02 -5.25 -25.04
CA SER A 441 10.98 -4.24 -24.53
C SER A 441 12.05 -3.89 -25.57
N ALA A 442 12.47 -4.87 -26.36
CA ALA A 442 13.44 -4.67 -27.43
C ALA A 442 12.88 -3.85 -28.63
N LEU A 443 11.55 -3.67 -28.71
CA LEU A 443 10.88 -3.00 -29.84
C LEU A 443 10.89 -1.46 -29.76
N ALA A 444 11.07 -0.87 -28.58
CA ALA A 444 10.89 0.57 -28.38
C ALA A 444 11.99 1.45 -29.00
N ASP A 445 13.27 1.07 -28.87
CA ASP A 445 14.41 1.73 -29.53
C ASP A 445 15.46 0.72 -30.01
N MET A 446 15.17 0.14 -31.17
CA MET A 446 15.93 -0.97 -31.73
C MET A 446 17.41 -0.64 -31.98
N ALA A 447 17.72 0.56 -32.49
CA ALA A 447 19.08 0.92 -32.87
C ALA A 447 19.96 1.08 -31.63
N GLN A 448 19.42 1.73 -30.59
CA GLN A 448 20.09 1.86 -29.31
C GLN A 448 20.30 0.49 -28.65
N VAL A 449 19.24 -0.33 -28.55
CA VAL A 449 19.30 -1.65 -27.91
C VAL A 449 20.30 -2.57 -28.61
N SER A 450 20.30 -2.60 -29.95
CA SER A 450 21.28 -3.38 -30.72
C SER A 450 22.72 -2.98 -30.40
N GLN A 451 23.01 -1.67 -30.35
CA GLN A 451 24.35 -1.18 -30.04
C GLN A 451 24.79 -1.54 -28.62
N VAL A 452 23.87 -1.40 -27.64
CA VAL A 452 24.13 -1.79 -26.25
C VAL A 452 24.45 -3.28 -26.16
N MET A 453 23.65 -4.14 -26.82
CA MET A 453 23.90 -5.59 -26.83
C MET A 453 25.24 -5.93 -27.49
N GLU A 454 25.60 -5.28 -28.60
CA GLU A 454 26.91 -5.47 -29.25
C GLU A 454 28.08 -5.07 -28.34
N ASP A 455 27.95 -3.96 -27.61
CA ASP A 455 28.97 -3.50 -26.68
C ASP A 455 29.12 -4.44 -25.48
N CYS A 456 28.00 -4.97 -24.98
CA CYS A 456 27.98 -6.02 -23.96
C CYS A 456 28.57 -7.35 -24.47
N ALA A 457 28.30 -7.73 -25.73
CA ALA A 457 28.87 -8.93 -26.34
C ALA A 457 30.39 -8.86 -26.48
N LYS A 458 30.98 -7.67 -26.69
CA LYS A 458 32.45 -7.46 -26.66
C LYS A 458 33.06 -7.77 -25.29
N MET A 459 32.26 -7.72 -24.22
CA MET A 459 32.66 -8.11 -22.86
C MET A 459 32.43 -9.62 -22.58
N GLY A 460 31.91 -10.36 -23.56
CA GLY A 460 31.57 -11.78 -23.42
C GLY A 460 30.19 -12.03 -22.82
N VAL A 461 29.33 -11.03 -22.69
CA VAL A 461 27.94 -11.24 -22.22
C VAL A 461 27.09 -11.78 -23.37
N ARG A 462 26.33 -12.86 -23.12
CA ARG A 462 25.36 -13.40 -24.09
C ARG A 462 23.99 -12.75 -23.91
N PHE A 463 23.19 -12.77 -24.97
CA PHE A 463 21.81 -12.29 -24.92
C PHE A 463 20.84 -13.33 -25.45
N ALA A 464 19.73 -13.47 -24.75
CA ALA A 464 18.56 -14.21 -25.19
C ALA A 464 17.37 -13.27 -25.34
N LEU A 465 16.49 -13.58 -26.29
CA LEU A 465 15.20 -12.90 -26.44
C LEU A 465 14.13 -13.74 -25.74
N ASP A 466 13.43 -13.14 -24.80
CA ASP A 466 12.44 -13.80 -23.94
C ASP A 466 10.99 -13.52 -24.35
N ASP A 467 10.07 -14.37 -23.92
CA ASP A 467 8.63 -14.36 -24.26
C ASP A 467 8.34 -14.31 -25.78
N PHE A 468 9.20 -14.96 -26.59
CA PHE A 468 9.13 -14.83 -28.04
C PHE A 468 7.86 -15.47 -28.63
N GLY A 469 7.12 -14.69 -29.42
CA GLY A 469 5.90 -15.11 -30.12
C GLY A 469 4.61 -14.51 -29.54
N THR A 470 4.69 -13.87 -28.37
CA THR A 470 3.55 -13.18 -27.75
C THR A 470 3.37 -11.75 -28.28
N GLY A 471 4.42 -11.16 -28.87
CA GLY A 471 4.43 -9.81 -29.42
C GLY A 471 4.27 -9.73 -30.94
N TYR A 472 4.36 -8.52 -31.48
CA TYR A 472 4.46 -8.30 -32.93
C TYR A 472 5.88 -8.61 -33.43
N SER A 473 6.19 -9.89 -33.65
CA SER A 473 7.51 -10.30 -34.12
C SER A 473 7.79 -9.76 -35.53
N SER A 474 8.54 -8.65 -35.66
CA SER A 474 9.12 -8.28 -36.97
C SER A 474 10.36 -9.14 -37.20
N LEU A 475 10.35 -9.92 -38.27
CA LEU A 475 11.52 -10.62 -38.81
C LEU A 475 12.75 -9.70 -38.96
N THR A 476 12.51 -8.40 -39.12
CA THR A 476 13.55 -7.36 -39.16
C THR A 476 14.32 -7.24 -37.86
N TYR A 477 13.68 -7.46 -36.71
CA TYR A 477 14.29 -7.38 -35.38
C TYR A 477 15.23 -8.55 -35.14
N LEU A 478 14.73 -9.76 -35.36
CA LEU A 478 15.52 -10.99 -35.20
C LEU A 478 16.80 -10.99 -36.06
N LYS A 479 16.74 -10.38 -37.24
CA LYS A 479 17.89 -10.24 -38.14
C LYS A 479 19.00 -9.34 -37.58
N ARG A 480 18.65 -8.30 -36.83
CA ARG A 480 19.58 -7.22 -36.45
C ARG A 480 20.04 -7.31 -35.00
N LEU A 481 19.23 -7.89 -34.11
CA LEU A 481 19.63 -8.08 -32.72
C LEU A 481 20.70 -9.19 -32.61
N PRO A 482 21.80 -8.98 -31.88
CA PRO A 482 22.87 -9.96 -31.71
C PRO A 482 22.53 -11.02 -30.64
N VAL A 483 21.29 -11.53 -30.64
CA VAL A 483 20.83 -12.58 -29.71
C VAL A 483 21.27 -13.96 -30.19
N THR A 484 21.71 -14.84 -29.30
CA THR A 484 22.13 -16.21 -29.65
C THR A 484 21.04 -17.24 -29.41
N LEU A 485 20.13 -16.96 -28.48
CA LEU A 485 19.09 -17.86 -28.01
C LEU A 485 17.71 -17.17 -28.07
N LEU A 486 16.70 -17.91 -28.51
CA LEU A 486 15.30 -17.51 -28.42
C LEU A 486 14.59 -18.41 -27.40
N LYS A 487 13.90 -17.78 -26.45
CA LYS A 487 13.08 -18.48 -25.45
C LYS A 487 11.63 -18.44 -25.94
N ILE A 488 11.06 -19.62 -26.21
CA ILE A 488 9.65 -19.74 -26.61
C ILE A 488 8.81 -19.59 -25.35
N ASP A 489 7.88 -18.64 -25.38
CA ASP A 489 6.98 -18.36 -24.26
C ASP A 489 6.24 -19.62 -23.79
N GLN A 490 6.14 -19.75 -22.47
CA GLN A 490 5.50 -20.89 -21.81
C GLN A 490 4.03 -21.11 -22.20
N SER A 491 3.29 -20.07 -22.61
CA SER A 491 1.88 -20.19 -23.02
C SER A 491 1.74 -21.16 -24.19
N PHE A 492 2.55 -20.98 -25.24
CA PHE A 492 2.54 -21.87 -26.40
C PHE A 492 2.97 -23.30 -26.04
N VAL A 493 3.97 -23.46 -25.17
CA VAL A 493 4.52 -24.78 -24.83
C VAL A 493 3.60 -25.59 -23.91
N ARG A 494 2.89 -24.92 -22.99
CA ARG A 494 1.99 -25.60 -22.04
C ARG A 494 0.75 -26.15 -22.74
N ASP A 495 0.26 -25.43 -23.75
CA ASP A 495 -1.00 -25.76 -24.41
C ASP A 495 -0.79 -26.51 -25.75
N MET A 496 0.42 -26.58 -26.31
CA MET A 496 0.71 -27.24 -27.61
C MET A 496 0.28 -28.71 -27.75
N LEU A 497 0.04 -29.42 -26.65
CA LEU A 497 -0.38 -30.83 -26.70
C LEU A 497 -1.87 -30.99 -27.00
N ASP A 498 -2.62 -29.92 -26.81
CA ASP A 498 -4.08 -29.88 -26.79
C ASP A 498 -4.67 -28.66 -27.54
N ASP A 499 -3.84 -27.69 -27.93
CA ASP A 499 -4.18 -26.55 -28.81
C ASP A 499 -3.34 -26.61 -30.10
N ALA A 500 -4.05 -26.65 -31.23
CA ALA A 500 -3.42 -26.76 -32.54
C ALA A 500 -2.85 -25.43 -33.07
N ASP A 501 -3.41 -24.30 -32.64
CA ASP A 501 -2.91 -22.98 -33.03
C ASP A 501 -1.60 -22.69 -32.28
N ASP A 502 -1.49 -23.07 -30.99
CA ASP A 502 -0.24 -22.96 -30.22
C ASP A 502 0.86 -23.87 -30.77
N LEU A 503 0.53 -25.11 -31.16
CA LEU A 503 1.47 -26.00 -31.85
C LEU A 503 1.98 -25.38 -33.16
N ALA A 504 1.09 -24.76 -33.95
CA ALA A 504 1.46 -24.12 -35.20
C ALA A 504 2.37 -22.89 -34.99
N ILE A 505 2.09 -22.07 -33.97
CA ILE A 505 2.95 -20.94 -33.58
C ILE A 505 4.34 -21.46 -33.19
N LEU A 506 4.40 -22.49 -32.33
CA LEU A 506 5.65 -23.09 -31.87
C LEU A 506 6.47 -23.66 -33.04
N GLN A 507 5.84 -24.36 -33.98
CA GLN A 507 6.49 -24.82 -35.23
C GLN A 507 7.05 -23.65 -36.05
N GLY A 508 6.27 -22.57 -36.17
CA GLY A 508 6.69 -21.34 -36.83
C GLY A 508 7.92 -20.71 -36.19
N VAL A 509 7.94 -20.61 -34.85
CA VAL A 509 9.06 -20.06 -34.08
C VAL A 509 10.32 -20.93 -34.24
N ILE A 510 10.21 -22.25 -34.11
CA ILE A 510 11.35 -23.18 -34.30
C ILE A 510 11.91 -23.04 -35.72
N GLY A 511 11.04 -23.03 -36.74
CA GLY A 511 11.45 -22.87 -38.13
C GLY A 511 12.13 -21.51 -38.40
N LEU A 512 11.61 -20.45 -37.78
CA LEU A 512 12.18 -19.11 -37.87
C LEU A 512 13.58 -19.06 -37.24
N ALA A 513 13.74 -19.59 -36.03
CA ALA A 513 15.02 -19.62 -35.34
C ALA A 513 16.09 -20.38 -36.15
N ALA A 514 15.72 -21.53 -36.71
CA ALA A 514 16.58 -22.31 -37.58
C ALA A 514 17.02 -21.51 -38.83
N ALA A 515 16.10 -20.77 -39.46
CA ALA A 515 16.41 -19.93 -40.62
C ALA A 515 17.40 -18.80 -40.29
N PHE A 516 17.37 -18.28 -39.06
CA PHE A 516 18.30 -17.26 -38.56
C PHE A 516 19.52 -17.82 -37.81
N GLN A 517 19.70 -19.15 -37.79
CA GLN A 517 20.78 -19.84 -37.08
C GLN A 517 20.86 -19.45 -35.60
N ARG A 518 19.69 -19.37 -34.95
CA ARG A 518 19.57 -19.11 -33.50
C ARG A 518 19.21 -20.40 -32.79
N GLU A 519 19.74 -20.57 -31.59
CA GLU A 519 19.31 -21.64 -30.70
C GLU A 519 17.90 -21.33 -30.15
N VAL A 520 17.17 -22.38 -29.78
CA VAL A 520 15.82 -22.26 -29.22
C VAL A 520 15.74 -23.07 -27.95
N ILE A 521 15.18 -22.46 -26.91
CA ILE A 521 14.78 -23.12 -25.67
C ILE A 521 13.28 -22.94 -25.46
N ALA A 522 12.60 -24.03 -25.12
CA ALA A 522 11.18 -23.99 -24.78
C ALA A 522 11.00 -23.80 -23.28
N GLU A 523 10.23 -22.79 -22.89
CA GLU A 523 9.83 -22.56 -21.51
C GLU A 523 8.53 -23.27 -21.17
N GLY A 524 8.26 -23.56 -19.90
CA GLY A 524 7.00 -24.23 -19.53
C GLY A 524 6.94 -25.72 -19.86
N VAL A 525 8.08 -26.42 -19.95
CA VAL A 525 8.11 -27.89 -20.08
C VAL A 525 7.63 -28.53 -18.78
N GLU A 526 6.31 -28.76 -18.65
CA GLU A 526 5.69 -29.26 -17.42
C GLU A 526 5.67 -30.80 -17.30
N THR A 527 5.78 -31.53 -18.41
CA THR A 527 5.59 -32.99 -18.43
C THR A 527 6.56 -33.67 -19.39
N VAL A 528 6.73 -34.99 -19.24
CA VAL A 528 7.49 -35.81 -20.19
C VAL A 528 6.88 -35.75 -21.60
N ALA A 529 5.56 -35.59 -21.71
CA ALA A 529 4.88 -35.44 -23.00
C ALA A 529 5.28 -34.14 -23.71
N HIS A 530 5.40 -33.02 -22.98
CA HIS A 530 5.91 -31.76 -23.53
C HIS A 530 7.30 -31.94 -24.14
N GLY A 531 8.26 -32.47 -23.35
CA GLY A 531 9.61 -32.68 -23.86
C GLY A 531 9.69 -33.65 -25.04
N THR A 532 8.83 -34.67 -25.09
CA THR A 532 8.79 -35.60 -26.24
C THR A 532 8.33 -34.88 -27.52
N ALA A 533 7.25 -34.10 -27.45
CA ALA A 533 6.76 -33.34 -28.60
C ALA A 533 7.77 -32.28 -29.07
N LEU A 534 8.41 -31.55 -28.15
CA LEU A 534 9.48 -30.59 -28.49
C LEU A 534 10.65 -31.26 -29.20
N LEU A 535 11.12 -32.41 -28.73
CA LEU A 535 12.18 -33.19 -29.36
C LEU A 535 11.79 -33.67 -30.76
N GLN A 536 10.54 -34.11 -30.94
CA GLN A 536 10.00 -34.47 -32.27
C GLN A 536 10.01 -33.28 -33.24
N LEU A 537 9.78 -32.07 -32.74
CA LEU A 537 9.83 -30.82 -33.53
C LEU A 537 11.26 -30.29 -33.74
N GLY A 538 12.26 -30.86 -33.06
CA GLY A 538 13.67 -30.44 -33.16
C GLY A 538 14.11 -29.39 -32.14
N CYS A 539 13.31 -29.12 -31.11
CA CYS A 539 13.71 -28.30 -29.98
C CYS A 539 14.29 -29.19 -28.87
N GLU A 540 15.61 -29.15 -28.70
CA GLU A 540 16.31 -29.97 -27.72
C GLU A 540 16.46 -29.31 -26.35
N LEU A 541 16.47 -27.98 -26.28
CA LEU A 541 16.65 -27.26 -25.03
C LEU A 541 15.28 -27.01 -24.37
N GLY A 542 15.19 -27.28 -23.07
CA GLY A 542 13.96 -27.08 -22.31
C GLY A 542 14.20 -26.54 -20.91
N GLN A 543 13.20 -25.81 -20.43
CA GLN A 543 13.07 -25.34 -19.06
C GLN A 543 11.61 -25.43 -18.60
N GLY A 544 11.37 -25.86 -17.36
CA GLY A 544 10.01 -25.95 -16.84
C GLY A 544 9.89 -26.90 -15.64
N TYR A 545 8.68 -26.99 -15.07
CA TYR A 545 8.44 -27.75 -13.84
C TYR A 545 8.54 -29.26 -14.00
N GLY A 546 8.45 -29.79 -15.22
CA GLY A 546 8.71 -31.19 -15.53
C GLY A 546 10.20 -31.56 -15.45
N ILE A 547 11.08 -30.55 -15.46
CA ILE A 547 12.53 -30.68 -15.25
C ILE A 547 12.82 -30.40 -13.77
N ALA A 548 12.55 -29.16 -13.33
CA ALA A 548 12.62 -28.76 -11.93
C ALA A 548 11.89 -27.43 -11.68
N ARG A 549 11.41 -27.27 -10.45
CA ARG A 549 10.96 -25.96 -9.94
C ARG A 549 12.18 -25.09 -9.59
N PRO A 550 12.05 -23.75 -9.63
CA PRO A 550 13.09 -22.84 -9.17
C PRO A 550 13.49 -23.13 -7.72
N MET A 551 14.78 -23.35 -7.46
CA MET A 551 15.29 -23.77 -6.16
C MET A 551 16.35 -22.82 -5.61
N PRO A 552 16.55 -22.77 -4.28
CA PRO A 552 17.67 -22.05 -3.68
C PRO A 552 19.04 -22.51 -4.22
N ALA A 553 20.02 -21.60 -4.19
CA ALA A 553 21.32 -21.83 -4.82
C ALA A 553 22.12 -23.02 -4.26
N ASP A 554 21.94 -23.33 -2.98
CA ASP A 554 22.59 -24.44 -2.28
C ASP A 554 22.11 -25.81 -2.75
N GLN A 555 20.90 -25.89 -3.32
CA GLN A 555 20.33 -27.13 -3.84
C GLN A 555 20.79 -27.47 -5.27
N MET A 556 21.26 -26.46 -6.02
CA MET A 556 21.63 -26.62 -7.43
C MET A 556 22.72 -27.68 -7.67
N PRO A 557 23.87 -27.69 -6.97
CA PRO A 557 24.92 -28.69 -7.22
C PRO A 557 24.45 -30.13 -7.02
N GLY A 558 23.66 -30.36 -5.95
CA GLY A 558 23.09 -31.68 -5.67
C GLY A 558 22.08 -32.12 -6.74
N TRP A 559 21.24 -31.19 -7.20
CA TRP A 559 20.29 -31.45 -8.28
C TRP A 559 20.99 -31.77 -9.60
N VAL A 560 22.01 -30.98 -9.98
CA VAL A 560 22.79 -31.19 -11.22
C VAL A 560 23.44 -32.58 -11.23
N ALA A 561 24.03 -33.01 -10.11
CA ALA A 561 24.64 -34.34 -10.01
C ALA A 561 23.62 -35.50 -10.12
N ALA A 562 22.41 -35.30 -9.61
CA ALA A 562 21.34 -36.29 -9.59
C ALA A 562 20.51 -36.33 -10.88
N TRP A 563 20.50 -35.25 -11.68
CA TRP A 563 19.66 -35.13 -12.87
C TRP A 563 19.90 -36.26 -13.87
N ARG A 564 18.82 -36.87 -14.36
CA ARG A 564 18.84 -37.88 -15.41
C ARG A 564 17.71 -37.58 -16.38
N THR A 565 18.01 -37.63 -17.67
CA THR A 565 16.97 -37.46 -18.69
C THR A 565 15.94 -38.59 -18.60
N PRO A 566 14.63 -38.29 -18.64
CA PRO A 566 13.58 -39.28 -18.80
C PRO A 566 13.87 -40.24 -19.98
N PRO A 567 13.67 -41.56 -19.82
CA PRO A 567 13.96 -42.52 -20.90
C PRO A 567 13.25 -42.20 -22.22
N ALA A 568 12.03 -41.65 -22.15
CA ALA A 568 11.27 -41.26 -23.33
C ALA A 568 11.96 -40.17 -24.17
N TRP A 569 12.68 -39.24 -23.52
CA TRP A 569 13.41 -38.17 -24.20
C TRP A 569 14.70 -38.69 -24.84
N ALA A 570 15.46 -39.52 -24.12
CA ALA A 570 16.70 -40.10 -24.63
C ALA A 570 16.51 -40.96 -25.90
N SER A 571 15.37 -41.65 -25.99
CA SER A 571 15.03 -42.47 -27.17
C SER A 571 14.28 -41.70 -28.25
N CYS A 572 13.94 -40.43 -28.03
CA CYS A 572 13.14 -39.64 -28.96
C CYS A 572 13.99 -39.24 -30.17
N GLN A 573 13.46 -39.47 -31.37
CA GLN A 573 14.05 -38.98 -32.61
C GLN A 573 13.26 -37.80 -33.14
N GLN A 574 13.96 -36.83 -33.73
CA GLN A 574 13.33 -35.74 -34.45
C GLN A 574 12.55 -36.30 -35.65
N ILE A 575 11.30 -35.85 -35.81
CA ILE A 575 10.48 -36.23 -36.95
C ILE A 575 10.83 -35.30 -38.12
N SER A 576 11.03 -35.85 -39.31
CA SER A 576 11.22 -35.03 -40.51
C SER A 576 10.01 -34.10 -40.72
N PRO A 577 10.19 -32.88 -41.26
CA PRO A 577 9.08 -31.96 -41.52
C PRO A 577 7.91 -32.62 -42.28
N ASP A 578 8.24 -33.48 -43.25
CA ASP A 578 7.28 -34.24 -44.06
C ASP A 578 6.46 -35.29 -43.28
N ASN A 579 6.81 -35.57 -42.02
CA ASN A 579 6.15 -36.54 -41.14
C ASN A 579 5.52 -35.90 -39.88
N GLN A 580 5.67 -34.58 -39.68
CA GLN A 580 5.09 -33.85 -38.53
C GLN A 580 3.56 -33.83 -38.54
N TRP A 581 2.92 -34.12 -39.67
CA TRP A 581 1.46 -34.16 -39.79
C TRP A 581 0.78 -35.18 -38.87
N VAL A 582 1.46 -36.27 -38.47
CA VAL A 582 0.90 -37.22 -37.49
C VAL A 582 0.76 -36.55 -36.12
N LEU A 583 1.78 -35.80 -35.70
CA LEU A 583 1.75 -35.01 -34.47
C LEU A 583 0.65 -33.94 -34.55
N ASN A 584 0.59 -33.20 -35.65
CA ASN A 584 -0.45 -32.18 -35.86
C ASN A 584 -1.86 -32.79 -35.81
N ALA A 585 -2.09 -33.91 -36.52
CA ALA A 585 -3.37 -34.60 -36.49
C ALA A 585 -3.73 -35.09 -35.07
N THR A 586 -2.75 -35.55 -34.30
CA THR A 586 -2.95 -36.01 -32.91
C THR A 586 -3.44 -34.87 -32.02
N VAL A 587 -2.80 -33.70 -32.11
CA VAL A 587 -3.15 -32.50 -31.34
C VAL A 587 -4.51 -31.95 -31.78
N GLU A 588 -4.75 -31.83 -33.08
CA GLU A 588 -6.04 -31.41 -33.64
C GLU A 588 -7.21 -32.27 -33.15
N HIS A 589 -7.01 -33.58 -33.07
CA HIS A 589 -8.03 -34.48 -32.56
C HIS A 589 -8.26 -34.29 -31.05
N ARG A 590 -7.20 -34.07 -30.25
CA ARG A 590 -7.36 -33.77 -28.82
C ARG A 590 -8.09 -32.45 -28.60
N ALA A 591 -7.69 -31.40 -29.30
CA ALA A 591 -8.32 -30.09 -29.28
C ALA A 591 -9.82 -30.20 -29.58
N TRP A 592 -10.17 -30.97 -30.61
CA TRP A 592 -11.56 -31.21 -30.98
C TRP A 592 -12.34 -31.92 -29.85
N VAL A 593 -11.78 -32.97 -29.23
CA VAL A 593 -12.45 -33.68 -28.12
C VAL A 593 -12.62 -32.78 -26.90
N LEU A 594 -11.64 -31.95 -26.57
CA LEU A 594 -11.73 -30.98 -25.46
C LEU A 594 -12.79 -29.92 -25.73
N ALA A 595 -12.85 -29.40 -26.95
CA ALA A 595 -13.89 -28.43 -27.34
C ALA A 595 -15.30 -29.05 -27.31
N GLN A 596 -15.45 -30.35 -27.63
CA GLN A 596 -16.72 -31.07 -27.41
C GLN A 596 -17.07 -31.13 -25.91
N GLU A 597 -16.10 -31.43 -25.05
CA GLU A 597 -16.29 -31.48 -23.61
C GLU A 597 -16.73 -30.13 -23.01
N HIS A 598 -16.06 -29.04 -23.39
CA HIS A 598 -16.45 -27.68 -22.96
C HIS A 598 -17.89 -27.34 -23.38
N TYR A 599 -18.29 -27.70 -24.60
CA TYR A 599 -19.68 -27.52 -25.03
C TYR A 599 -20.66 -28.35 -24.18
N ILE A 600 -20.36 -29.62 -23.93
CA ILE A 600 -21.22 -30.52 -23.13
C ILE A 600 -21.33 -30.06 -21.66
N LYS A 601 -20.32 -29.38 -21.13
CA LYS A 601 -20.33 -28.75 -19.80
C LYS A 601 -21.04 -27.40 -19.76
N GLY A 602 -21.42 -26.85 -20.92
CA GLY A 602 -22.06 -25.54 -21.04
C GLY A 602 -21.10 -24.35 -20.95
N GLU A 603 -19.81 -24.60 -21.15
CA GLU A 603 -18.75 -23.58 -21.12
C GLU A 603 -18.62 -22.86 -22.48
N CYS A 604 -19.15 -23.44 -23.56
CA CYS A 604 -19.17 -22.86 -24.90
C CYS A 604 -20.60 -22.81 -25.49
N ALA A 605 -20.87 -21.80 -26.32
CA ALA A 605 -22.20 -21.58 -26.90
C ALA A 605 -22.54 -22.53 -28.06
N ALA A 606 -21.54 -23.07 -28.76
CA ALA A 606 -21.72 -23.93 -29.93
C ALA A 606 -20.74 -25.13 -29.91
N PRO A 607 -21.15 -26.30 -30.42
CA PRO A 607 -20.25 -27.44 -30.54
C PRO A 607 -19.30 -27.27 -31.73
N PRO A 608 -18.09 -27.86 -31.67
CA PRO A 608 -17.24 -27.97 -32.85
C PRO A 608 -17.88 -28.87 -33.93
N PRO A 609 -17.38 -28.85 -35.18
CA PRO A 609 -17.96 -29.60 -36.30
C PRO A 609 -18.15 -31.08 -35.96
N LEU A 610 -19.40 -31.56 -36.05
CA LEU A 610 -19.78 -32.93 -35.72
C LEU A 610 -19.62 -33.89 -36.91
N ASP A 611 -19.50 -33.36 -38.13
CA ASP A 611 -19.21 -34.16 -39.32
C ASP A 611 -17.73 -34.63 -39.28
N PRO A 612 -17.46 -35.95 -39.30
CA PRO A 612 -16.12 -36.51 -39.28
C PRO A 612 -15.28 -36.17 -40.52
N HIS A 613 -15.87 -35.65 -41.59
CA HIS A 613 -15.12 -35.21 -42.77
C HIS A 613 -14.80 -33.71 -42.78
N LEU A 614 -15.38 -32.95 -41.84
CA LEU A 614 -15.19 -31.50 -41.75
C LEU A 614 -14.25 -31.08 -40.61
N CYS A 615 -13.89 -31.99 -39.70
CA CYS A 615 -12.85 -31.73 -38.71
C CYS A 615 -11.45 -31.83 -39.34
N ARG A 616 -10.46 -31.11 -38.79
CA ARG A 616 -9.09 -31.06 -39.33
C ARG A 616 -8.43 -32.45 -39.35
N PHE A 617 -8.73 -33.31 -38.36
CA PHE A 617 -8.33 -34.73 -38.37
C PHE A 617 -8.96 -35.54 -39.51
N GLY A 618 -10.24 -35.32 -39.81
CA GLY A 618 -10.94 -35.96 -40.91
C GLY A 618 -10.37 -35.60 -42.28
N LEU A 619 -10.04 -34.32 -42.47
CA LEU A 619 -9.35 -33.84 -43.68
C LEU A 619 -7.99 -34.51 -43.85
N TRP A 620 -7.27 -34.73 -42.75
CA TRP A 620 -6.02 -35.46 -42.75
C TRP A 620 -6.19 -36.94 -43.14
N LEU A 621 -7.18 -37.65 -42.56
CA LEU A 621 -7.48 -39.04 -42.95
C LEU A 621 -7.78 -39.16 -44.45
N GLU A 622 -8.52 -38.19 -44.99
CA GLU A 622 -8.85 -38.16 -46.42
C GLU A 622 -7.62 -37.86 -47.29
N ALA A 623 -6.70 -37.00 -46.84
CA ALA A 623 -5.43 -36.77 -47.51
C ALA A 623 -4.57 -38.05 -47.57
N GLU A 624 -4.51 -38.83 -46.48
CA GLU A 624 -3.80 -40.11 -46.45
C GLU A 624 -4.41 -41.15 -47.41
N ARG A 625 -5.74 -41.19 -47.51
CA ARG A 625 -6.43 -42.02 -48.52
C ARG A 625 -6.05 -41.61 -49.94
N ARG A 626 -6.10 -40.31 -50.25
CA ARG A 626 -5.71 -39.77 -51.57
C ARG A 626 -4.26 -40.04 -51.92
N ALA A 627 -3.39 -40.09 -50.91
CA ALA A 627 -1.98 -40.45 -51.07
C ALA A 627 -1.75 -41.97 -51.25
N GLY A 628 -2.81 -42.77 -51.44
CA GLY A 628 -2.74 -44.22 -51.71
C GLY A 628 -2.49 -45.08 -50.47
N ARG A 629 -2.60 -44.51 -49.26
CA ARG A 629 -2.33 -45.20 -47.99
C ARG A 629 -3.60 -45.58 -47.23
N GLY A 630 -4.77 -45.25 -47.78
CA GLY A 630 -6.07 -45.49 -47.17
C GLY A 630 -6.35 -46.94 -46.79
N ASP A 631 -5.87 -47.90 -47.59
CA ASP A 631 -6.11 -49.33 -47.36
C ASP A 631 -5.18 -49.97 -46.33
N GLN A 632 -4.25 -49.20 -45.74
CA GLN A 632 -3.39 -49.71 -44.68
C GLN A 632 -4.26 -50.09 -43.45
N PRO A 633 -4.10 -51.30 -42.89
CA PRO A 633 -4.89 -51.77 -41.75
C PRO A 633 -4.89 -50.77 -40.58
N GLY A 634 -3.77 -50.09 -40.37
CA GLY A 634 -3.63 -49.08 -39.33
C GLY A 634 -4.47 -47.82 -39.57
N ILE A 635 -4.55 -47.32 -40.80
CA ILE A 635 -5.36 -46.12 -41.16
C ILE A 635 -6.85 -46.46 -41.11
N ASN A 636 -7.24 -47.65 -41.56
CA ASN A 636 -8.62 -48.13 -41.47
C ASN A 636 -9.10 -48.25 -40.01
N ALA A 637 -8.25 -48.80 -39.12
CA ALA A 637 -8.55 -48.87 -37.69
C ALA A 637 -8.68 -47.47 -37.06
N THR A 638 -7.81 -46.52 -37.43
CA THR A 638 -7.89 -45.13 -36.98
C THR A 638 -9.20 -44.48 -37.44
N ASN A 639 -9.60 -44.66 -38.70
CA ASN A 639 -10.85 -44.11 -39.21
C ASN A 639 -12.09 -44.70 -38.50
N ALA A 640 -12.11 -46.00 -38.22
CA ALA A 640 -13.21 -46.64 -37.51
C ALA A 640 -13.37 -46.09 -36.07
N LEU A 641 -12.25 -45.84 -35.37
CA LEU A 641 -12.28 -45.20 -34.05
C LEU A 641 -12.73 -43.74 -34.15
N HIS A 642 -12.28 -43.02 -35.17
CA HIS A 642 -12.67 -41.63 -35.42
C HIS A 642 -14.18 -41.47 -35.66
N GLU A 643 -14.77 -42.33 -36.48
CA GLU A 643 -16.22 -42.36 -36.73
C GLU A 643 -17.03 -42.67 -35.45
N GLN A 644 -16.52 -43.59 -34.60
CA GLN A 644 -17.14 -43.90 -33.31
C GLN A 644 -17.12 -42.70 -32.36
N ILE A 645 -16.00 -41.96 -32.32
CA ILE A 645 -15.84 -40.75 -31.52
C ILE A 645 -16.85 -39.68 -31.94
N HIS A 646 -16.95 -39.42 -33.25
CA HIS A 646 -17.92 -38.45 -33.80
C HIS A 646 -19.37 -38.85 -33.54
N THR A 647 -19.70 -40.13 -33.69
CA THR A 647 -21.04 -40.65 -33.41
C THR A 647 -21.42 -40.46 -31.94
N LEU A 648 -20.50 -40.78 -31.02
CA LEU A 648 -20.73 -40.56 -29.59
C LEU A 648 -20.84 -39.07 -29.26
N ALA A 649 -19.97 -38.23 -29.83
CA ALA A 649 -20.02 -36.79 -29.60
C ALA A 649 -21.36 -36.17 -30.05
N ASP A 650 -21.87 -36.52 -31.24
CA ASP A 650 -23.18 -36.07 -31.72
C ASP A 650 -24.30 -36.51 -30.77
N GLU A 651 -24.28 -37.76 -30.29
CA GLU A 651 -25.24 -38.25 -29.29
C GLU A 651 -25.22 -37.41 -28.00
N LEU A 652 -24.02 -37.11 -27.48
CA LEU A 652 -23.86 -36.32 -26.24
C LEU A 652 -24.30 -34.87 -26.45
N CYS A 653 -24.01 -34.27 -27.61
CA CYS A 653 -24.44 -32.92 -27.97
C CYS A 653 -25.96 -32.81 -28.12
N GLN A 654 -26.61 -33.79 -28.74
CA GLN A 654 -28.08 -33.84 -28.86
C GLN A 654 -28.74 -33.93 -27.48
N ARG A 655 -28.26 -34.83 -26.62
CA ARG A 655 -28.75 -34.95 -25.24
C ARG A 655 -28.58 -33.66 -24.43
N PHE A 656 -27.46 -32.97 -24.61
CA PHE A 656 -27.22 -31.67 -23.98
C PHE A 656 -28.23 -30.62 -24.45
N LYS A 657 -28.47 -30.51 -25.76
CA LYS A 657 -29.49 -29.62 -26.36
C LYS A 657 -30.91 -29.94 -25.88
N ASP A 658 -31.21 -31.21 -25.63
CA ASP A 658 -32.49 -31.66 -25.08
C ASP A 658 -32.67 -31.37 -23.58
N GLY A 659 -31.73 -30.65 -22.95
CA GLY A 659 -31.78 -30.33 -21.51
C GLY A 659 -31.34 -31.46 -20.59
N ARG A 660 -30.73 -32.54 -21.13
CA ARG A 660 -30.21 -33.70 -20.38
C ARG A 660 -28.72 -33.60 -20.11
N ALA A 661 -28.24 -32.43 -19.70
CA ALA A 661 -26.81 -32.14 -19.52
C ALA A 661 -26.12 -33.11 -18.54
N ALA A 662 -26.78 -33.50 -17.44
CA ALA A 662 -26.21 -34.42 -16.45
C ALA A 662 -25.91 -35.82 -17.03
N GLU A 663 -26.76 -36.30 -17.95
CA GLU A 663 -26.52 -37.57 -18.64
C GLU A 663 -25.34 -37.47 -19.61
N SER A 664 -25.25 -36.37 -20.37
CA SER A 664 -24.13 -36.13 -21.29
C SER A 664 -22.79 -36.06 -20.55
N VAL A 665 -22.74 -35.32 -19.43
CA VAL A 665 -21.53 -35.21 -18.60
C VAL A 665 -21.11 -36.57 -18.03
N SER A 666 -22.07 -37.41 -17.60
CA SER A 666 -21.76 -38.73 -17.03
C SER A 666 -21.08 -39.70 -18.02
N ARG A 667 -21.24 -39.47 -19.33
CA ARG A 667 -20.69 -40.31 -20.41
C ARG A 667 -19.44 -39.74 -21.07
N LEU A 668 -18.92 -38.59 -20.62
CA LEU A 668 -17.65 -38.03 -21.13
C LEU A 668 -16.48 -39.02 -20.99
N GLY A 669 -16.48 -39.88 -19.96
CA GLY A 669 -15.48 -40.94 -19.81
C GLY A 669 -15.50 -42.02 -20.90
N GLU A 670 -16.60 -42.19 -21.65
CA GLU A 670 -16.62 -43.03 -22.85
C GLU A 670 -15.89 -42.34 -24.01
N LEU A 671 -16.10 -41.04 -24.18
CA LEU A 671 -15.44 -40.22 -25.20
C LEU A 671 -13.92 -40.19 -24.98
N HIS A 672 -13.48 -40.00 -23.74
CA HIS A 672 -12.04 -40.03 -23.38
C HIS A 672 -11.40 -41.39 -23.67
N ARG A 673 -12.08 -42.50 -23.38
CA ARG A 673 -11.55 -43.85 -23.68
C ARG A 673 -11.39 -44.10 -25.17
N LEU A 674 -12.35 -43.66 -25.99
CA LEU A 674 -12.24 -43.77 -27.45
C LEU A 674 -11.12 -42.88 -28.00
N ARG A 675 -11.00 -41.65 -27.49
CA ARG A 675 -9.86 -40.76 -27.79
C ARG A 675 -8.54 -41.45 -27.50
N ASP A 676 -8.36 -42.01 -26.30
CA ASP A 676 -7.11 -42.65 -25.90
C ASP A 676 -6.78 -43.87 -26.76
N ALA A 677 -7.80 -44.64 -27.17
CA ALA A 677 -7.63 -45.75 -28.12
C ALA A 677 -7.17 -45.27 -29.50
N LEU A 678 -7.75 -44.17 -30.01
CA LEU A 678 -7.34 -43.56 -31.28
C LEU A 678 -5.90 -43.05 -31.20
N LEU A 679 -5.53 -42.35 -30.13
CA LEU A 679 -4.17 -41.84 -29.92
C LEU A 679 -3.13 -42.97 -29.83
N ALA A 680 -3.47 -44.09 -29.17
CA ALA A 680 -2.60 -45.27 -29.13
C ALA A 680 -2.40 -45.87 -30.53
N GLN A 681 -3.46 -45.90 -31.34
CA GLN A 681 -3.40 -46.36 -32.73
C GLN A 681 -2.54 -45.45 -33.60
N MET A 682 -2.65 -44.12 -33.44
CA MET A 682 -1.81 -43.15 -34.13
C MET A 682 -0.32 -43.31 -33.78
N LYS A 683 0.00 -43.53 -32.50
CA LYS A 683 1.38 -43.79 -32.07
C LYS A 683 1.97 -45.08 -32.68
N ALA A 684 1.16 -46.11 -32.84
CA ALA A 684 1.56 -47.34 -33.52
C ALA A 684 1.83 -47.11 -35.01
N LEU A 685 1.02 -46.27 -35.68
CA LEU A 685 1.25 -45.85 -37.07
C LEU A 685 2.57 -45.11 -37.24
N GLU A 686 2.88 -44.19 -36.33
CA GLU A 686 4.14 -43.44 -36.31
C GLU A 686 5.36 -44.39 -36.20
N THR A 687 5.33 -45.31 -35.23
CA THR A 687 6.42 -46.28 -34.98
C THR A 687 6.61 -47.24 -36.17
N SER A 688 5.54 -47.62 -36.87
CA SER A 688 5.59 -48.50 -38.03
C SER A 688 6.23 -47.86 -39.26
N ARG A 689 6.18 -46.54 -39.38
CA ARG A 689 6.80 -45.79 -40.48
C ARG A 689 8.27 -45.50 -40.25
N SER A 690 8.68 -45.24 -39.00
CA SER A 690 10.09 -45.00 -38.66
C SER A 690 10.99 -46.22 -38.87
N ASN A 691 10.44 -47.44 -38.83
CA ASN A 691 11.17 -48.70 -39.08
C ASN A 691 11.14 -49.16 -40.55
N GLY A 692 10.47 -48.42 -41.44
CA GLY A 692 10.20 -48.82 -42.83
C GLY A 692 10.89 -47.98 -43.91
N GLY A 693 11.73 -47.02 -43.52
CA GLY A 693 12.67 -46.29 -44.40
C GLY A 693 14.09 -46.67 -44.07
#